data_AF-A0A258YYN1-F1
#
_entry.id   AF-A0A258YYN1-F1
#
_cell.length_a   1.000
_cell.length_b   1.000
_cell.length_c   1.000
_cell.angle_alpha   90.00
_cell.angle_beta   90.00
_cell.angle_gamma   90.00
#
_symmetry.space_group_name_H-M   'P 1'
#
loop_
_entity.id
_entity.type
_entity.pdbx_description
1 polymer ?
#
loop_
_entity_poly.entity_id
_entity_poly.type
_entity_poly.pdbx_seq_one_letter_code
_entity_poly.pdbx_strand_id
1 'polypeptide(L)'
;MSHRSTCPPSGILRQLLARLHPATAPAAASLAFMMLAPGALLAQSAPATKPAQSTASETTLPTVKVEDSADPMAVNNGYQATETRVGKIKQDPHDVAQAITTVTHQLMKEQQVGSLREALRNVSGLTFNAAEGGRSGDNMMLRGFYTFGDLYLDGVRDTAQYNRETFFLEQVDVLRGSASMLFGRGQAGGVINLVSKTPKRADAYSLTGSVGTESYTEVTADLNKRLGENSAIRVNLMKRDEGSWRSNPASGAEPEVHRSGAQVSLSLGMQTDDEFNFSHVYMRNRDIPDYGFPFDVTTRSPSTAFSPDTFWGIDANFDDSDVSITTGTWTHAFSPTSELRTTVRYGDYERSYWARTPNATQAPNANGTIVSGANYNAGPTRSLDYETLTVQSDFNTQFRALGMKHEWVSGVEYLHEDSHRAGLLNLSGGNAVASNPPPAFQPYVEGTTGLNNFTGDSYALYVQDTVEFIPFWKATLGVRRDQLDAEYSSATSPKLSYGEWSTRAALSYQPTETAHYYVGYSDSFSPTADLYQLTLEPQPAETSQVLEVGAKWMLFEGDLSFRTALYRAIKHWERNTDLESTAAILTKKRRTDGIEFEAAGRITPNWEVFSGLALMDAEILEVAVQSNGTAADPRYAGKRPRNTPAYTFNLWSTYALGGGWKLGGGVEVKGERYGYNPSNSNPAQYPTLPGSSEFHPNTAPSYDRWDAMVSYEQKDWSVRLNVKNVFDEVYYDAIYDNGPFSVPGTGRQFILTSELTF
;
A
#
# COMPACT_ATOMS: atom_id res chain seq x y z
N MET A 1 47.34 29.87 1.04
CA MET A 1 47.09 28.78 0.07
C MET A 1 46.08 27.83 0.69
N SER A 2 44.81 27.98 0.34
CA SER A 2 43.71 27.11 0.77
C SER A 2 42.66 27.12 -0.33
N HIS A 3 42.50 26.00 -1.03
CA HIS A 3 41.46 25.82 -2.04
C HIS A 3 40.16 25.42 -1.34
N ARG A 4 39.12 26.25 -1.48
CA ARG A 4 37.71 25.87 -1.31
C ARG A 4 37.10 25.76 -2.70
N SER A 5 36.55 24.60 -3.05
CA SER A 5 35.72 24.42 -4.25
C SER A 5 34.26 24.67 -3.88
N THR A 6 33.65 25.63 -4.55
CA THR A 6 32.20 25.90 -4.50
C THR A 6 31.55 25.27 -5.73
N CYS A 7 30.59 24.36 -5.53
CA CYS A 7 29.68 23.93 -6.60
C CYS A 7 28.62 25.00 -6.90
N PRO A 8 28.15 25.15 -8.14
CA PRO A 8 27.12 26.13 -8.51
C PRO A 8 25.69 25.56 -8.34
N PRO A 9 24.67 26.40 -8.10
CA PRO A 9 23.28 25.97 -8.06
C PRO A 9 22.69 25.84 -9.46
N SER A 10 22.02 24.72 -9.73
CA SER A 10 21.22 24.44 -10.92
C SER A 10 19.87 25.17 -10.82
N GLY A 11 19.79 26.37 -11.38
CA GLY A 11 18.58 27.19 -11.39
C GLY A 11 18.38 27.89 -12.71
N ILE A 12 18.05 27.15 -13.79
CA ILE A 12 17.71 27.76 -15.09
C ILE A 12 16.40 27.20 -15.69
N LEU A 13 15.80 26.12 -15.15
CA LEU A 13 14.49 25.63 -15.62
C LEU A 13 13.27 26.14 -14.82
N ARG A 14 13.48 26.89 -13.72
CA ARG A 14 12.42 27.37 -12.80
C ARG A 14 11.76 28.71 -13.19
N GLN A 15 12.14 29.37 -14.30
CA GLN A 15 11.66 30.73 -14.62
C GLN A 15 10.75 30.88 -15.86
N LEU A 16 10.24 29.81 -16.46
CA LEU A 16 9.42 29.92 -17.68
C LEU A 16 7.92 29.55 -17.55
N LEU A 17 7.41 29.25 -16.35
CA LEU A 17 6.00 28.89 -16.15
C LEU A 17 5.21 29.74 -15.14
N ALA A 18 5.80 30.78 -14.56
CA ALA A 18 5.11 31.66 -13.62
C ALA A 18 4.73 33.00 -14.27
N ARG A 19 3.61 33.03 -15.00
CA ARG A 19 2.79 34.23 -15.22
C ARG A 19 1.52 33.85 -15.96
N LEU A 20 0.42 33.72 -15.23
CA LEU A 20 -0.93 34.16 -15.59
C LEU A 20 -1.84 33.92 -14.37
N HIS A 21 -2.10 34.98 -13.61
CA HIS A 21 -3.29 35.03 -12.75
C HIS A 21 -4.50 35.41 -13.63
N PRO A 22 -5.71 35.00 -13.25
CA PRO A 22 -6.67 36.05 -12.94
C PRO A 22 -7.56 35.80 -11.72
N ALA A 23 -8.17 36.90 -11.30
CA ALA A 23 -8.95 37.16 -10.12
C ALA A 23 -10.23 36.31 -9.94
N THR A 24 -10.62 36.21 -8.68
CA THR A 24 -11.86 35.65 -8.13
C THR A 24 -13.12 36.48 -8.49
N ALA A 25 -14.20 35.80 -8.89
CA ALA A 25 -15.58 36.15 -8.56
C ALA A 25 -16.47 34.88 -8.71
N PRO A 26 -17.54 34.72 -7.91
CA PRO A 26 -18.26 33.45 -7.76
C PRO A 26 -19.40 33.31 -8.78
N ALA A 27 -19.59 32.11 -9.31
CA ALA A 27 -20.80 31.76 -10.07
C ALA A 27 -21.23 30.34 -9.69
N ALA A 28 -22.38 30.27 -9.03
CA ALA A 28 -23.16 29.05 -8.87
C ALA A 28 -23.52 28.49 -10.26
N ALA A 29 -23.24 27.22 -10.50
CA ALA A 29 -23.66 26.53 -11.70
C ALA A 29 -24.22 25.14 -11.34
N SER A 30 -25.54 25.09 -11.27
CA SER A 30 -26.32 23.85 -11.36
C SER A 30 -26.12 23.25 -12.75
N LEU A 31 -25.53 22.05 -12.85
CA LEU A 31 -25.49 21.30 -14.11
C LEU A 31 -26.50 20.15 -14.07
N ALA A 32 -27.59 20.33 -14.80
CA ALA A 32 -28.48 19.28 -15.22
C ALA A 32 -27.94 18.66 -16.52
N PHE A 33 -27.63 17.37 -16.52
CA PHE A 33 -27.29 16.61 -17.72
C PHE A 33 -28.57 16.30 -18.52
N MET A 34 -28.70 16.90 -19.70
CA MET A 34 -29.74 16.57 -20.67
C MET A 34 -29.19 15.59 -21.71
N MET A 35 -29.86 14.44 -21.83
CA MET A 35 -29.60 13.39 -22.82
C MET A 35 -29.80 13.89 -24.26
N LEU A 36 -28.88 13.53 -25.16
CA LEU A 36 -29.05 13.67 -26.61
C LEU A 36 -28.89 12.29 -27.26
N ALA A 37 -29.97 11.85 -27.91
CA ALA A 37 -30.06 10.61 -28.69
C ALA A 37 -29.33 10.72 -30.05
N PRO A 38 -28.81 9.62 -30.63
CA PRO A 38 -28.24 9.64 -31.98
C PRO A 38 -29.32 9.46 -33.06
N GLY A 39 -29.40 10.41 -33.99
CA GLY A 39 -30.17 10.29 -35.22
C GLY A 39 -29.42 9.48 -36.28
N ALA A 40 -30.03 8.39 -36.75
CA ALA A 40 -29.56 7.56 -37.84
C ALA A 40 -29.71 8.26 -39.21
N LEU A 41 -28.64 8.27 -40.01
CA LEU A 41 -28.66 8.65 -41.42
C LEU A 41 -28.42 7.40 -42.28
N LEU A 42 -29.50 6.94 -42.92
CA LEU A 42 -29.49 5.92 -43.98
C LEU A 42 -29.02 6.56 -45.29
N ALA A 43 -27.87 6.13 -45.81
CA ALA A 43 -27.46 6.40 -47.18
C ALA A 43 -27.64 5.11 -48.02
N GLN A 44 -28.65 5.11 -48.88
CA GLN A 44 -28.86 4.11 -49.93
C GLN A 44 -27.80 4.28 -51.02
N SER A 45 -27.04 3.22 -51.31
CA SER A 45 -26.25 3.11 -52.54
C SER A 45 -26.81 1.99 -53.41
N ALA A 46 -27.05 2.32 -54.67
CA ALA A 46 -27.61 1.44 -55.70
C ALA A 46 -26.60 0.34 -56.13
N PRO A 47 -27.07 -0.83 -56.61
CA PRO A 47 -26.18 -1.91 -57.01
C PRO A 47 -25.56 -1.66 -58.39
N ALA A 48 -24.22 -1.69 -58.46
CA ALA A 48 -23.48 -1.76 -59.71
C ALA A 48 -23.14 -3.23 -60.04
N THR A 49 -23.73 -3.73 -61.12
CA THR A 49 -23.38 -5.01 -61.76
C THR A 49 -21.95 -5.00 -62.30
N LYS A 50 -21.13 -5.96 -61.89
CA LYS A 50 -19.86 -6.31 -62.56
C LYS A 50 -19.80 -7.83 -62.86
N PRO A 51 -19.08 -8.21 -63.93
CA PRO A 51 -19.25 -9.49 -64.61
C PRO A 51 -18.61 -10.69 -63.89
N ALA A 52 -19.20 -11.86 -64.11
CA ALA A 52 -18.74 -13.14 -63.61
C ALA A 52 -17.37 -13.53 -64.20
N GLN A 53 -16.39 -13.76 -63.31
CA GLN A 53 -15.13 -14.44 -63.61
C GLN A 53 -15.06 -15.71 -62.76
N SER A 54 -14.90 -16.85 -63.42
CA SER A 54 -14.75 -18.16 -62.78
C SER A 54 -13.49 -18.20 -61.92
N THR A 55 -13.64 -18.58 -60.66
CA THR A 55 -12.53 -18.92 -59.77
C THR A 55 -12.65 -20.38 -59.38
N ALA A 56 -11.54 -21.10 -59.55
CA ALA A 56 -11.34 -22.44 -59.05
C ALA A 56 -11.58 -22.48 -57.53
N SER A 57 -12.26 -23.50 -57.04
CA SER A 57 -12.49 -23.69 -55.61
C SER A 57 -11.19 -24.13 -54.93
N GLU A 58 -10.43 -23.16 -54.41
CA GLU A 58 -9.52 -23.43 -53.30
C GLU A 58 -10.35 -23.79 -52.08
N THR A 59 -10.17 -25.01 -51.59
CA THR A 59 -10.72 -25.48 -50.31
C THR A 59 -10.04 -24.69 -49.19
N THR A 60 -10.58 -23.51 -48.89
CA THR A 60 -10.23 -22.73 -47.71
C THR A 60 -10.96 -23.33 -46.51
N LEU A 61 -10.21 -23.66 -45.46
CA LEU A 61 -10.80 -24.09 -44.19
C LEU A 61 -11.75 -23.00 -43.70
N PRO A 62 -12.93 -23.35 -43.17
CA PRO A 62 -13.85 -22.35 -42.62
C PRO A 62 -13.13 -21.55 -41.53
N THR A 63 -13.24 -20.23 -41.60
CA THR A 63 -12.71 -19.33 -40.58
C THR A 63 -13.28 -19.72 -39.22
N VAL A 64 -12.44 -20.27 -38.35
CA VAL A 64 -12.78 -20.47 -36.94
C VAL A 64 -12.73 -19.09 -36.28
N LYS A 65 -13.90 -18.49 -36.10
CA LYS A 65 -14.05 -17.34 -35.21
C LYS A 65 -14.05 -17.88 -33.78
N VAL A 66 -12.90 -17.75 -33.10
CA VAL A 66 -12.87 -17.89 -31.65
C VAL A 66 -13.46 -16.60 -31.10
N GLU A 67 -14.73 -16.65 -30.69
CA GLU A 67 -15.34 -15.58 -29.92
C GLU A 67 -14.96 -15.80 -28.46
N ASP A 68 -13.91 -15.13 -28.02
CA ASP A 68 -13.60 -15.01 -26.61
C ASP A 68 -14.61 -14.03 -26.00
N SER A 69 -15.40 -14.49 -25.03
CA SER A 69 -16.33 -13.65 -24.28
C SER A 69 -15.65 -12.95 -23.10
N ALA A 70 -14.35 -13.17 -22.89
CA ALA A 70 -13.59 -12.51 -21.84
C ALA A 70 -13.44 -11.00 -22.13
N ASP A 71 -13.58 -10.18 -21.09
CA ASP A 71 -13.22 -8.77 -21.16
C ASP A 71 -11.76 -8.64 -21.60
N PRO A 72 -11.47 -7.99 -22.75
CA PRO A 72 -10.11 -7.89 -23.26
C PRO A 72 -9.18 -7.07 -22.34
N MET A 73 -9.72 -6.35 -21.35
CA MET A 73 -8.95 -5.67 -20.32
C MET A 73 -8.66 -6.54 -19.09
N ALA A 74 -9.38 -7.65 -18.89
CA ALA A 74 -9.25 -8.46 -17.69
C ALA A 74 -7.89 -9.16 -17.62
N VAL A 75 -7.19 -9.00 -16.49
CA VAL A 75 -5.93 -9.70 -16.18
C VAL A 75 -6.16 -10.94 -15.32
N ASN A 76 -7.20 -10.92 -14.48
CA ASN A 76 -7.49 -11.95 -13.49
C ASN A 76 -8.85 -12.59 -13.74
N ASN A 77 -9.04 -13.80 -13.20
CA ASN A 77 -10.32 -14.49 -13.25
C ASN A 77 -11.21 -14.05 -12.08
N GLY A 78 -11.78 -12.84 -12.18
CA GLY A 78 -12.57 -12.23 -11.11
C GLY A 78 -11.75 -11.97 -9.85
N TYR A 79 -12.07 -12.63 -8.73
CA TYR A 79 -11.32 -12.55 -7.47
C TYR A 79 -10.10 -13.47 -7.44
N GLN A 80 -10.01 -14.47 -8.32
CA GLN A 80 -8.85 -15.33 -8.42
C GLN A 80 -7.78 -14.67 -9.29
N ALA A 81 -6.65 -14.37 -8.66
CA ALA A 81 -5.48 -13.91 -9.41
C ALA A 81 -4.79 -15.05 -10.14
N THR A 82 -4.45 -14.82 -11.41
CA THR A 82 -3.82 -15.79 -12.32
C THR A 82 -2.46 -15.32 -12.83
N GLU A 83 -2.06 -14.10 -12.50
CA GLU A 83 -0.82 -13.50 -12.98
C GLU A 83 -0.19 -12.60 -11.90
N THR A 84 1.11 -12.80 -11.64
CA THR A 84 1.92 -11.89 -10.82
C THR A 84 3.37 -11.88 -11.28
N ARG A 85 4.08 -10.78 -10.99
CA ARG A 85 5.54 -10.67 -11.12
C ARG A 85 6.26 -10.50 -9.78
N VAL A 86 5.59 -10.72 -8.65
CA VAL A 86 6.20 -10.56 -7.31
C VAL A 86 7.39 -11.52 -7.08
N GLY A 87 7.42 -12.65 -7.79
CA GLY A 87 8.57 -13.57 -7.83
C GLY A 87 9.68 -13.20 -8.84
N LYS A 88 9.71 -11.96 -9.35
CA LYS A 88 10.60 -11.42 -10.39
C LYS A 88 10.44 -12.01 -11.80
N ILE A 89 9.61 -13.04 -11.95
CA ILE A 89 9.16 -13.61 -13.22
C ILE A 89 7.63 -13.60 -13.29
N LYS A 90 7.09 -13.55 -14.51
CA LYS A 90 5.66 -13.64 -14.77
C LYS A 90 5.18 -15.08 -14.54
N GLN A 91 4.31 -15.29 -13.56
CA GLN A 91 3.83 -16.63 -13.19
C GLN A 91 2.47 -16.57 -12.49
N ASP A 92 1.82 -17.72 -12.33
CA ASP A 92 0.61 -17.84 -11.52
C ASP A 92 0.97 -17.78 -10.01
N PRO A 93 0.24 -17.01 -9.18
CA PRO A 93 0.39 -17.04 -7.72
C PRO A 93 0.34 -18.45 -7.08
N HIS A 94 -0.33 -19.41 -7.72
CA HIS A 94 -0.37 -20.82 -7.34
C HIS A 94 1.03 -21.45 -7.35
N ASP A 95 1.88 -21.11 -8.32
CA ASP A 95 3.19 -21.73 -8.53
C ASP A 95 4.30 -21.20 -7.61
N VAL A 96 4.07 -20.07 -6.94
CA VAL A 96 5.03 -19.48 -6.00
C VAL A 96 5.12 -20.33 -4.74
N ALA A 97 6.31 -20.80 -4.35
CA ALA A 97 6.52 -21.57 -3.11
C ALA A 97 6.58 -20.68 -1.84
N GLN A 98 5.55 -19.85 -1.66
CA GLN A 98 5.38 -18.90 -0.56
C GLN A 98 3.91 -18.45 -0.49
N ALA A 99 3.45 -18.05 0.71
CA ALA A 99 2.14 -17.46 0.90
C ALA A 99 1.99 -16.11 0.16
N ILE A 100 0.93 -15.98 -0.63
CA ILE A 100 0.62 -14.80 -1.43
C ILE A 100 -0.89 -14.55 -1.40
N THR A 101 -1.27 -13.30 -1.18
CA THR A 101 -2.64 -12.79 -1.30
C THR A 101 -2.65 -11.77 -2.42
N THR A 102 -3.63 -11.83 -3.32
CA THR A 102 -3.80 -10.82 -4.37
C THR A 102 -5.18 -10.21 -4.29
N VAL A 103 -5.24 -8.89 -4.11
CA VAL A 103 -6.47 -8.10 -4.14
C VAL A 103 -6.65 -7.61 -5.58
N THR A 104 -7.57 -8.24 -6.33
CA THR A 104 -7.76 -7.98 -7.77
C THR A 104 -8.53 -6.68 -8.04
N HIS A 105 -8.39 -6.14 -9.26
CA HIS A 105 -9.19 -5.00 -9.72
C HIS A 105 -10.70 -5.22 -9.53
N GLN A 106 -11.20 -6.42 -9.85
CA GLN A 106 -12.63 -6.73 -9.73
C GLN A 106 -13.10 -6.64 -8.27
N LEU A 107 -12.33 -7.15 -7.31
CA LEU A 107 -12.65 -7.05 -5.90
C LEU A 107 -12.66 -5.59 -5.43
N MET A 108 -11.63 -4.81 -5.80
CA MET A 108 -11.55 -3.39 -5.47
C MET A 108 -12.73 -2.59 -6.05
N LYS A 109 -13.11 -2.87 -7.30
CA LYS A 109 -14.24 -2.24 -7.99
C LYS A 109 -15.55 -2.51 -7.27
N GLU A 110 -15.86 -3.77 -6.96
CA GLU A 110 -17.13 -4.14 -6.35
C GLU A 110 -17.29 -3.68 -4.90
N GLN A 111 -16.17 -3.54 -4.17
CA GLN A 111 -16.15 -3.01 -2.80
C GLN A 111 -16.09 -1.47 -2.74
N GLN A 112 -15.98 -0.78 -3.89
CA GLN A 112 -15.76 0.68 -3.95
C GLN A 112 -14.54 1.10 -3.10
N VAL A 113 -13.42 0.43 -3.38
CA VAL A 113 -12.11 0.65 -2.72
C VAL A 113 -11.40 1.81 -3.39
N GLY A 114 -11.23 2.91 -2.66
CA GLY A 114 -10.55 4.11 -3.16
C GLY A 114 -9.16 4.34 -2.59
N SER A 115 -8.65 3.50 -1.68
CA SER A 115 -7.30 3.69 -1.11
C SER A 115 -6.58 2.37 -0.90
N LEU A 116 -5.25 2.42 -0.81
CA LEU A 116 -4.45 1.25 -0.48
C LEU A 116 -4.84 0.67 0.88
N ARG A 117 -5.09 1.52 1.88
CA ARG A 117 -5.61 1.11 3.19
C ARG A 117 -6.90 0.29 3.06
N GLU A 118 -7.86 0.73 2.25
CA GLU A 118 -9.10 -0.02 2.03
C GLU A 118 -8.85 -1.34 1.29
N ALA A 119 -8.00 -1.36 0.27
CA ALA A 119 -7.64 -2.59 -0.45
C ALA A 119 -7.09 -3.65 0.51
N LEU A 120 -6.22 -3.22 1.43
CA LEU A 120 -5.51 -4.09 2.36
C LEU A 120 -6.35 -4.57 3.54
N ARG A 121 -7.59 -4.09 3.71
CA ARG A 121 -8.58 -4.72 4.63
C ARG A 121 -8.89 -6.16 4.25
N ASN A 122 -8.76 -6.49 2.96
CA ASN A 122 -8.94 -7.84 2.45
C ASN A 122 -7.75 -8.76 2.80
N VAL A 123 -6.65 -8.25 3.34
CA VAL A 123 -5.48 -9.06 3.66
C VAL A 123 -5.56 -9.51 5.13
N SER A 124 -5.69 -10.81 5.34
CA SER A 124 -5.63 -11.39 6.69
C SER A 124 -4.23 -11.25 7.29
N GLY A 125 -4.14 -11.14 8.62
CA GLY A 125 -2.88 -10.94 9.34
C GLY A 125 -2.36 -9.50 9.29
N LEU A 126 -3.16 -8.56 8.77
CA LEU A 126 -2.81 -7.15 8.61
C LEU A 126 -3.55 -6.24 9.60
N THR A 127 -2.84 -5.28 10.19
CA THR A 127 -3.41 -4.22 11.03
C THR A 127 -2.89 -2.85 10.62
N PHE A 128 -3.64 -1.79 10.93
CA PHE A 128 -3.26 -0.42 10.60
C PHE A 128 -2.69 0.30 11.82
N ASN A 129 -1.64 1.08 11.59
CA ASN A 129 -1.07 1.97 12.57
C ASN A 129 -1.63 3.38 12.36
N ALA A 130 -1.84 4.10 13.46
CA ALA A 130 -2.18 5.52 13.41
C ALA A 130 -0.96 6.37 13.01
N ALA A 131 -1.19 7.66 12.80
CA ALA A 131 -0.12 8.63 12.57
C ALA A 131 0.74 8.85 13.83
N GLU A 132 2.00 9.21 13.64
CA GLU A 132 2.97 9.47 14.72
C GLU A 132 3.91 10.61 14.32
N GLY A 133 4.05 11.64 15.16
CA GLY A 133 5.14 12.61 15.06
C GLY A 133 5.27 13.32 13.71
N GLY A 134 4.22 13.35 12.87
CA GLY A 134 4.20 13.92 11.51
C GLY A 134 4.25 12.88 10.36
N ARG A 135 4.46 11.59 10.69
CA ARG A 135 4.31 10.46 9.79
C ARG A 135 2.86 9.99 9.82
N SER A 136 2.15 10.25 8.73
CA SER A 136 0.81 9.75 8.44
C SER A 136 0.87 9.02 7.09
N GLY A 137 -0.24 8.44 6.65
CA GLY A 137 -0.31 7.72 5.37
C GLY A 137 -0.51 6.22 5.54
N ASP A 138 -0.10 5.46 4.53
CA ASP A 138 -0.18 3.99 4.52
C ASP A 138 0.84 3.39 5.50
N ASN A 139 0.37 3.09 6.70
CA ASN A 139 1.18 2.58 7.80
C ASN A 139 0.48 1.38 8.45
N MET A 140 1.15 0.24 8.47
CA MET A 140 0.53 -1.05 8.79
C MET A 140 1.53 -2.07 9.35
N MET A 141 0.98 -3.15 9.88
CA MET A 141 1.70 -4.34 10.32
C MET A 141 1.18 -5.55 9.54
N LEU A 142 2.07 -6.44 9.12
CA LEU A 142 1.75 -7.74 8.51
C LEU A 142 2.38 -8.85 9.35
N ARG A 143 1.59 -9.84 9.76
CA ARG A 143 2.00 -10.88 10.74
C ARG A 143 2.53 -10.29 12.07
N GLY A 144 2.08 -9.09 12.40
CA GLY A 144 2.52 -8.30 13.55
C GLY A 144 3.83 -7.53 13.36
N PHE A 145 4.44 -7.57 12.17
CA PHE A 145 5.67 -6.83 11.87
C PHE A 145 5.38 -5.60 11.05
N TYR A 146 6.05 -4.50 11.38
CA TYR A 146 5.90 -3.22 10.71
C TYR A 146 6.26 -3.35 9.21
N THR A 147 5.49 -2.74 8.30
CA THR A 147 5.70 -2.89 6.84
C THR A 147 5.91 -1.59 6.08
N PHE A 148 6.16 -0.47 6.77
CA PHE A 148 6.27 0.83 6.08
C PHE A 148 7.41 0.86 5.04
N GLY A 149 8.49 0.13 5.28
CA GLY A 149 9.60 0.01 4.34
C GLY A 149 9.40 -1.02 3.24
N ASP A 150 8.24 -1.68 3.20
CA ASP A 150 7.95 -2.85 2.39
C ASP A 150 6.82 -2.62 1.38
N LEU A 151 6.60 -1.35 1.01
CA LEU A 151 5.69 -0.93 -0.06
C LEU A 151 6.46 -0.82 -1.38
N TYR A 152 5.89 -1.39 -2.44
CA TYR A 152 6.47 -1.43 -3.78
C TYR A 152 5.41 -1.08 -4.82
N LEU A 153 5.83 -0.51 -5.93
CA LEU A 153 5.01 -0.31 -7.12
C LEU A 153 5.73 -1.00 -8.29
N ASP A 154 5.08 -1.91 -8.98
CA ASP A 154 5.65 -2.71 -10.09
C ASP A 154 7.01 -3.36 -9.77
N GLY A 155 7.19 -3.78 -8.51
CA GLY A 155 8.40 -4.42 -8.00
C GLY A 155 9.55 -3.47 -7.62
N VAL A 156 9.37 -2.16 -7.78
CA VAL A 156 10.33 -1.12 -7.36
C VAL A 156 9.88 -0.52 -6.03
N ARG A 157 10.82 -0.35 -5.10
CA ARG A 157 10.57 0.14 -3.75
C ARG A 157 9.97 1.55 -3.75
N ASP A 158 8.91 1.78 -2.98
CA ASP A 158 8.25 3.07 -2.79
C ASP A 158 7.97 3.28 -1.29
N THR A 159 8.94 3.84 -0.56
CA THR A 159 8.82 4.13 0.88
C THR A 159 8.38 5.55 1.19
N ALA A 160 7.97 6.31 0.18
CA ALA A 160 7.57 7.70 0.38
C ALA A 160 6.32 7.79 1.28
N GLN A 161 6.27 8.82 2.11
CA GLN A 161 5.15 9.02 3.05
C GLN A 161 4.04 9.77 2.34
N TYR A 162 3.02 9.06 1.86
CA TYR A 162 1.79 9.65 1.31
C TYR A 162 0.65 8.62 1.37
N ASN A 163 -0.57 9.05 1.04
CA ASN A 163 -1.73 8.16 0.92
C ASN A 163 -1.87 7.68 -0.53
N ARG A 164 -1.79 6.36 -0.76
CA ARG A 164 -1.87 5.75 -2.10
C ARG A 164 -3.32 5.49 -2.54
N GLU A 165 -3.61 5.80 -3.79
CA GLU A 165 -4.90 5.63 -4.45
C GLU A 165 -4.92 4.41 -5.38
N THR A 166 -6.11 3.87 -5.68
CA THR A 166 -6.27 2.61 -6.42
C THR A 166 -6.70 2.78 -7.88
N PHE A 167 -7.02 4.00 -8.34
CA PHE A 167 -7.58 4.26 -9.68
C PHE A 167 -6.74 3.71 -10.85
N PHE A 168 -5.43 3.65 -10.63
CA PHE A 168 -4.40 3.28 -11.58
C PHE A 168 -3.86 1.85 -11.35
N LEU A 169 -4.43 1.11 -10.40
CA LEU A 169 -3.97 -0.23 -10.01
C LEU A 169 -4.79 -1.33 -10.67
N GLU A 170 -4.09 -2.36 -11.13
CA GLU A 170 -4.65 -3.62 -11.64
C GLU A 170 -4.85 -4.63 -10.50
N GLN A 171 -3.92 -4.66 -9.55
CA GLN A 171 -4.02 -5.49 -8.34
C GLN A 171 -3.05 -5.02 -7.27
N VAL A 172 -3.23 -5.52 -6.05
CA VAL A 172 -2.25 -5.42 -4.97
C VAL A 172 -1.84 -6.84 -4.55
N ASP A 173 -0.57 -7.17 -4.74
CA ASP A 173 0.03 -8.45 -4.35
C ASP A 173 0.69 -8.33 -2.98
N VAL A 174 0.32 -9.18 -2.03
CA VAL A 174 0.94 -9.27 -0.71
C VAL A 174 1.66 -10.60 -0.58
N LEU A 175 2.99 -10.57 -0.72
CA LEU A 175 3.86 -11.72 -0.51
C LEU A 175 4.22 -11.78 0.99
N ARG A 176 3.85 -12.85 1.69
CA ARG A 176 3.97 -12.92 3.14
C ARG A 176 5.25 -13.62 3.59
N GLY A 177 5.78 -13.22 4.73
CA GLY A 177 7.07 -13.66 5.24
C GLY A 177 8.24 -12.92 4.59
N SER A 178 9.40 -12.95 5.21
CA SER A 178 10.60 -12.23 4.77
C SER A 178 10.87 -12.41 3.27
N ALA A 179 11.13 -11.31 2.57
CA ALA A 179 11.29 -11.32 1.12
C ALA A 179 12.57 -10.60 0.64
N SER A 180 13.54 -10.38 1.53
CA SER A 180 14.73 -9.59 1.22
C SER A 180 15.58 -10.16 0.11
N MET A 181 15.61 -11.49 -0.07
CA MET A 181 16.31 -12.10 -1.21
C MET A 181 15.81 -11.54 -2.56
N LEU A 182 14.50 -11.29 -2.70
CA LEU A 182 13.92 -10.72 -3.92
C LEU A 182 13.88 -9.19 -3.91
N PHE A 183 13.68 -8.56 -2.76
CA PHE A 183 13.29 -7.14 -2.66
C PHE A 183 14.26 -6.24 -1.87
N GLY A 184 15.35 -6.79 -1.34
CA GLY A 184 16.35 -6.07 -0.55
C GLY A 184 15.86 -5.75 0.86
N ARG A 185 16.25 -4.57 1.37
CA ARG A 185 15.91 -4.11 2.73
C ARG A 185 14.41 -4.26 3.02
N GLY A 186 14.07 -4.87 4.15
CA GLY A 186 12.68 -5.10 4.51
C GLY A 186 12.48 -5.77 5.87
N GLN A 187 11.23 -6.08 6.18
CA GLN A 187 10.79 -6.58 7.49
C GLN A 187 10.35 -8.05 7.43
N ALA A 188 9.97 -8.63 8.56
CA ALA A 188 9.58 -10.04 8.64
C ALA A 188 8.18 -10.33 8.05
N GLY A 189 7.34 -9.30 7.96
CA GLY A 189 5.95 -9.43 7.55
C GLY A 189 5.80 -9.83 6.09
N GLY A 190 6.66 -9.29 5.23
CA GLY A 190 6.66 -9.52 3.79
C GLY A 190 6.56 -8.23 3.00
N VAL A 191 6.14 -8.33 1.75
CA VAL A 191 6.11 -7.25 0.76
C VAL A 191 4.69 -7.00 0.28
N ILE A 192 4.34 -5.71 0.15
CA ILE A 192 3.10 -5.26 -0.45
C ILE A 192 3.46 -4.56 -1.77
N ASN A 193 3.13 -5.20 -2.88
CA ASN A 193 3.43 -4.74 -4.22
C ASN A 193 2.15 -4.31 -4.95
N LEU A 194 2.07 -3.01 -5.23
CA LEU A 194 1.04 -2.42 -6.07
C LEU A 194 1.40 -2.70 -7.54
N VAL A 195 0.45 -3.14 -8.34
CA VAL A 195 0.65 -3.41 -9.77
C VAL A 195 -0.14 -2.38 -10.55
N SER A 196 0.57 -1.55 -11.33
CA SER A 196 -0.07 -0.53 -12.15
C SER A 196 -0.77 -1.13 -13.37
N LYS A 197 -1.82 -0.46 -13.82
CA LYS A 197 -2.48 -0.73 -15.09
C LYS A 197 -1.51 -0.46 -16.23
N THR A 198 -1.45 -1.39 -17.18
CA THR A 198 -0.67 -1.26 -18.41
C THR A 198 -1.58 -1.20 -19.65
N PRO A 199 -1.10 -0.60 -20.76
CA PRO A 199 -1.82 -0.59 -22.02
C PRO A 199 -2.10 -1.99 -22.56
N LYS A 200 -3.27 -2.17 -23.18
CA LYS A 200 -3.73 -3.44 -23.75
C LYS A 200 -3.99 -3.31 -25.26
N ARG A 201 -4.02 -4.43 -25.98
CA ARG A 201 -4.23 -4.48 -27.45
C ARG A 201 -5.71 -4.45 -27.86
N ALA A 202 -6.56 -3.75 -27.11
CA ALA A 202 -7.97 -3.54 -27.41
C ALA A 202 -8.37 -2.09 -27.12
N ASP A 203 -9.33 -1.55 -27.86
CA ASP A 203 -9.91 -0.27 -27.51
C ASP A 203 -10.96 -0.52 -26.41
N ALA A 204 -10.84 0.18 -25.29
CA ALA A 204 -11.76 0.05 -24.17
C ALA A 204 -11.76 1.36 -23.38
N TYR A 205 -12.94 1.89 -23.09
CA TYR A 205 -13.10 3.12 -22.33
C TYR A 205 -14.10 2.90 -21.21
N SER A 206 -13.78 3.38 -20.01
CA SER A 206 -14.74 3.46 -18.91
C SER A 206 -14.74 4.85 -18.28
N LEU A 207 -15.93 5.30 -17.91
CA LEU A 207 -16.16 6.50 -17.12
C LEU A 207 -17.03 6.11 -15.92
N THR A 208 -16.56 6.42 -14.73
CA THR A 208 -17.28 6.14 -13.48
C THR A 208 -17.56 7.44 -12.74
N GLY A 209 -18.79 7.58 -12.24
CA GLY A 209 -19.18 8.66 -11.33
C GLY A 209 -19.85 8.08 -10.10
N SER A 210 -19.43 8.54 -8.92
CA SER A 210 -19.94 8.10 -7.62
C SER A 210 -20.36 9.29 -6.77
N VAL A 211 -21.46 9.14 -6.04
CA VAL A 211 -21.95 10.09 -5.03
C VAL A 211 -22.37 9.34 -3.78
N GLY A 212 -22.20 9.94 -2.61
CA GLY A 212 -22.54 9.28 -1.35
C GLY A 212 -22.78 10.20 -0.17
N THR A 213 -23.01 9.60 1.00
CA THR A 213 -23.07 10.32 2.28
C THR A 213 -21.72 10.92 2.66
N GLU A 214 -21.71 11.85 3.63
CA GLU A 214 -20.51 12.60 4.02
C GLU A 214 -19.83 13.29 2.83
N SER A 215 -20.63 13.91 1.96
CA SER A 215 -20.15 14.64 0.77
C SER A 215 -19.25 13.82 -0.17
N TYR A 216 -19.33 12.49 -0.15
CA TYR A 216 -18.55 11.63 -1.04
C TYR A 216 -18.89 11.93 -2.50
N THR A 217 -17.89 12.30 -3.29
CA THR A 217 -17.97 12.38 -4.74
C THR A 217 -16.69 11.85 -5.36
N GLU A 218 -16.82 11.06 -6.42
CA GLU A 218 -15.66 10.54 -7.15
C GLU A 218 -15.97 10.43 -8.63
N VAL A 219 -14.99 10.81 -9.45
CA VAL A 219 -15.02 10.61 -10.90
C VAL A 219 -13.73 9.94 -11.31
N THR A 220 -13.82 8.83 -12.04
CA THR A 220 -12.67 8.16 -12.63
C THR A 220 -12.87 7.90 -14.11
N ALA A 221 -11.77 7.88 -14.86
CA ALA A 221 -11.77 7.48 -16.26
C ALA A 221 -10.62 6.49 -16.49
N ASP A 222 -10.88 5.44 -17.28
CA ASP A 222 -9.88 4.47 -17.75
C ASP A 222 -10.02 4.34 -19.27
N LEU A 223 -9.04 4.89 -19.99
CA LEU A 223 -9.11 5.05 -21.43
C LEU A 223 -7.94 4.32 -22.06
N ASN A 224 -8.19 3.16 -22.67
CA ASN A 224 -7.19 2.38 -23.38
C ASN A 224 -7.42 2.47 -24.90
N LYS A 225 -6.40 2.92 -25.63
CA LYS A 225 -6.44 3.11 -27.08
C LYS A 225 -5.29 2.40 -27.76
N ARG A 226 -5.59 1.56 -28.74
CA ARG A 226 -4.58 1.03 -29.66
C ARG A 226 -4.09 2.13 -30.60
N LEU A 227 -2.78 2.24 -30.75
CA LEU A 227 -2.14 3.16 -31.69
C LEU A 227 -1.73 2.45 -33.00
N GLY A 228 -1.62 1.13 -32.97
CA GLY A 228 -1.29 0.30 -34.12
C GLY A 228 -1.48 -1.20 -33.81
N GLU A 229 -0.70 -2.04 -34.48
CA GLU A 229 -0.72 -3.50 -34.24
C GLU A 229 -0.08 -3.87 -32.90
N ASN A 230 1.06 -3.25 -32.57
CA ASN A 230 1.90 -3.61 -31.41
C ASN A 230 2.16 -2.42 -30.48
N SER A 231 1.25 -1.45 -30.46
CA SER A 231 1.35 -0.28 -29.58
C SER A 231 -0.02 0.18 -29.07
N ALA A 232 -0.03 0.64 -27.83
CA ALA A 232 -1.23 1.14 -27.16
C ALA A 232 -0.85 2.21 -26.12
N ILE A 233 -1.78 3.12 -25.87
CA ILE A 233 -1.72 4.12 -24.81
C ILE A 233 -2.89 3.92 -23.86
N ARG A 234 -2.65 4.07 -22.56
CA ARG A 234 -3.69 4.03 -21.52
C ARG A 234 -3.60 5.25 -20.63
N VAL A 235 -4.74 5.87 -20.37
CA VAL A 235 -4.87 7.04 -19.49
C VAL A 235 -5.87 6.72 -18.39
N ASN A 236 -5.43 6.81 -17.15
CA ASN A 236 -6.28 6.72 -15.97
C ASN A 236 -6.38 8.08 -15.30
N LEU A 237 -7.57 8.51 -14.93
CA LEU A 237 -7.81 9.77 -14.22
C LEU A 237 -8.67 9.52 -12.99
N MET A 238 -8.46 10.30 -11.94
CA MET A 238 -9.29 10.30 -10.75
C MET A 238 -9.39 11.69 -10.15
N LYS A 239 -10.58 12.02 -9.66
CA LYS A 239 -10.80 13.07 -8.68
C LYS A 239 -11.80 12.57 -7.64
N ARG A 240 -11.47 12.71 -6.36
CA ARG A 240 -12.28 12.27 -5.23
C ARG A 240 -12.29 13.32 -4.14
N ASP A 241 -13.49 13.59 -3.64
CA ASP A 241 -13.76 14.40 -2.47
C ASP A 241 -14.58 13.55 -1.47
N GLU A 242 -14.18 13.49 -0.20
CA GLU A 242 -14.85 12.69 0.83
C GLU A 242 -14.74 13.38 2.19
N GLY A 243 -15.87 13.55 2.88
CA GLY A 243 -15.94 14.11 4.24
C GLY A 243 -15.92 13.02 5.31
N SER A 244 -16.33 13.37 6.52
CA SER A 244 -16.27 12.48 7.68
C SER A 244 -17.46 12.66 8.60
N TRP A 245 -17.87 11.56 9.25
CA TRP A 245 -18.88 11.57 10.31
C TRP A 245 -18.38 12.22 11.63
N ARG A 246 -17.10 12.58 11.69
CA ARG A 246 -16.43 13.19 12.86
C ARG A 246 -16.28 14.69 12.66
N SER A 247 -16.52 15.48 13.71
CA SER A 247 -16.40 16.93 13.67
C SER A 247 -15.81 17.51 14.96
N ASN A 248 -15.19 18.69 14.84
CA ASN A 248 -14.71 19.46 15.97
C ASN A 248 -15.90 20.24 16.56
N PRO A 249 -16.38 19.94 17.77
CA PRO A 249 -17.56 20.58 18.35
C PRO A 249 -17.40 22.08 18.60
N ALA A 250 -16.17 22.62 18.57
CA ALA A 250 -15.90 24.04 18.80
C ALA A 250 -15.82 24.86 17.49
N SER A 251 -15.32 24.28 16.39
CA SER A 251 -15.19 24.98 15.10
C SER A 251 -16.13 24.49 14.00
N GLY A 252 -16.64 23.26 14.10
CA GLY A 252 -17.36 22.57 13.02
C GLY A 252 -16.45 21.96 11.95
N ALA A 253 -15.13 22.01 12.15
CA ALA A 253 -14.16 21.41 11.23
C ALA A 253 -14.30 19.89 11.19
N GLU A 254 -14.09 19.27 10.04
CA GLU A 254 -14.17 17.81 9.85
C GLU A 254 -12.88 17.31 9.20
N PRO A 255 -12.50 16.03 9.39
CA PRO A 255 -11.57 15.38 8.49
C PRO A 255 -12.12 15.36 7.07
N GLU A 256 -11.29 15.71 6.10
CA GLU A 256 -11.67 15.82 4.69
C GLU A 256 -10.59 15.17 3.82
N VAL A 257 -11.00 14.57 2.71
CA VAL A 257 -10.14 13.97 1.70
C VAL A 257 -10.40 14.69 0.39
N HIS A 258 -9.35 15.28 -0.19
CA HIS A 258 -9.41 15.93 -1.50
C HIS A 258 -8.24 15.45 -2.35
N ARG A 259 -8.52 14.50 -3.24
CA ARG A 259 -7.48 13.80 -3.99
C ARG A 259 -7.76 13.80 -5.47
N SER A 260 -6.69 13.91 -6.25
CA SER A 260 -6.75 13.82 -7.70
C SER A 260 -5.52 13.15 -8.24
N GLY A 261 -5.64 12.46 -9.37
CA GLY A 261 -4.52 11.77 -9.96
C GLY A 261 -4.70 11.50 -11.44
N ALA A 262 -3.58 11.28 -12.10
CA ALA A 262 -3.51 10.86 -13.48
C ALA A 262 -2.38 9.84 -13.66
N GLN A 263 -2.64 8.78 -14.41
CA GLN A 263 -1.61 7.93 -14.98
C GLN A 263 -1.69 8.02 -16.50
N VAL A 264 -0.56 8.21 -17.16
CA VAL A 264 -0.42 8.00 -18.61
C VAL A 264 0.59 6.90 -18.83
N SER A 265 0.26 5.91 -19.64
CA SER A 265 1.15 4.81 -19.99
C SER A 265 1.13 4.50 -21.48
N LEU A 266 2.29 4.12 -22.02
CA LEU A 266 2.53 3.81 -23.42
C LEU A 266 3.30 2.49 -23.52
N SER A 267 2.77 1.56 -24.31
CA SER A 267 3.45 0.31 -24.65
C SER A 267 3.78 0.31 -26.14
N LEU A 268 5.02 -0.05 -26.47
CA LEU A 268 5.54 -0.21 -27.83
C LEU A 268 6.16 -1.61 -27.97
N GLY A 269 6.05 -2.21 -29.15
CA GLY A 269 6.62 -3.54 -29.40
C GLY A 269 5.89 -4.66 -28.65
N MET A 270 4.61 -4.46 -28.31
CA MET A 270 3.79 -5.46 -27.62
C MET A 270 3.76 -6.78 -28.41
N GLN A 271 4.01 -7.91 -27.75
CA GLN A 271 4.12 -9.23 -28.38
C GLN A 271 5.23 -9.34 -29.44
N THR A 272 6.30 -8.55 -29.29
CA THR A 272 7.55 -8.73 -30.04
C THR A 272 8.68 -9.08 -29.08
N ASP A 273 9.86 -9.39 -29.61
CA ASP A 273 11.03 -9.71 -28.79
C ASP A 273 11.46 -8.51 -27.94
N ASP A 274 11.16 -7.27 -28.35
CA ASP A 274 11.47 -6.05 -27.60
C ASP A 274 10.21 -5.28 -27.24
N GLU A 275 9.83 -5.32 -25.96
CA GLU A 275 8.69 -4.57 -25.43
C GLU A 275 9.15 -3.41 -24.55
N PHE A 276 8.70 -2.20 -24.88
CA PHE A 276 8.96 -1.00 -24.11
C PHE A 276 7.67 -0.50 -23.47
N ASN A 277 7.68 -0.33 -22.15
CA ASN A 277 6.57 0.19 -21.37
C ASN A 277 7.01 1.45 -20.64
N PHE A 278 6.32 2.56 -20.89
CA PHE A 278 6.53 3.83 -20.20
C PHE A 278 5.28 4.16 -19.40
N SER A 279 5.45 4.63 -18.17
CA SER A 279 4.35 5.13 -17.35
C SER A 279 4.77 6.37 -16.58
N HIS A 280 3.81 7.27 -16.39
CA HIS A 280 3.94 8.42 -15.51
C HIS A 280 2.67 8.52 -14.66
N VAL A 281 2.85 8.48 -13.35
CA VAL A 281 1.78 8.66 -12.35
C VAL A 281 2.00 10.00 -11.67
N TYR A 282 0.96 10.84 -11.66
CA TYR A 282 0.90 12.05 -10.86
C TYR A 282 -0.29 11.94 -9.89
N MET A 283 -0.05 12.24 -8.62
CA MET A 283 -1.09 12.29 -7.59
C MET A 283 -0.95 13.55 -6.74
N ARG A 284 -2.09 14.12 -6.36
CA ARG A 284 -2.17 15.29 -5.51
C ARG A 284 -3.20 15.07 -4.42
N ASN A 285 -2.76 15.18 -3.17
CA ASN A 285 -3.59 15.05 -1.97
C ASN A 285 -3.63 16.40 -1.25
N ARG A 286 -4.80 16.80 -0.76
CA ARG A 286 -5.06 18.04 -0.03
C ARG A 286 -6.05 17.75 1.09
N ASP A 287 -5.66 16.87 1.99
CA ASP A 287 -6.56 16.31 3.00
C ASP A 287 -6.53 17.13 4.30
N ILE A 288 -7.61 17.11 5.08
CA ILE A 288 -7.59 17.47 6.50
C ILE A 288 -7.44 16.17 7.30
N PRO A 289 -6.26 15.87 7.86
CA PRO A 289 -5.99 14.56 8.43
C PRO A 289 -6.64 14.34 9.79
N ASP A 290 -7.25 13.17 9.99
CA ASP A 290 -7.66 12.70 11.32
C ASP A 290 -6.50 12.02 12.04
N TYR A 291 -6.07 12.60 13.16
CA TYR A 291 -5.03 12.03 14.01
C TYR A 291 -5.58 10.97 14.97
N GLY A 292 -6.89 10.95 15.20
CA GLY A 292 -7.59 9.96 16.00
C GLY A 292 -8.23 10.50 17.28
N PHE A 293 -8.34 9.61 18.27
CA PHE A 293 -9.18 9.71 19.45
C PHE A 293 -8.45 9.10 20.67
N PRO A 294 -8.50 9.74 21.85
CA PRO A 294 -7.61 9.40 22.96
C PRO A 294 -8.03 8.13 23.69
N PHE A 295 -7.05 7.38 24.21
CA PHE A 295 -7.27 6.42 25.28
C PHE A 295 -7.45 7.13 26.62
N ASP A 296 -8.29 6.58 27.49
CA ASP A 296 -8.39 7.00 28.87
C ASP A 296 -7.22 6.43 29.69
N VAL A 297 -6.57 7.27 30.49
CA VAL A 297 -5.35 6.90 31.24
C VAL A 297 -5.61 5.92 32.40
N THR A 298 -6.85 5.84 32.88
CA THR A 298 -7.30 5.03 34.01
C THR A 298 -7.75 3.66 33.54
N THR A 299 -8.62 3.63 32.52
CA THR A 299 -9.21 2.39 31.98
C THR A 299 -8.39 1.78 30.86
N ARG A 300 -7.49 2.56 30.24
CA ARG A 300 -6.66 2.16 29.09
C ARG A 300 -7.46 1.64 27.90
N SER A 301 -8.72 2.07 27.82
CA SER A 301 -9.64 1.83 26.71
C SER A 301 -9.94 3.17 26.03
N PRO A 302 -10.47 3.18 24.78
CA PRO A 302 -10.83 4.42 24.13
C PRO A 302 -11.73 5.27 25.03
N SER A 303 -11.44 6.55 25.13
CA SER A 303 -12.02 7.41 26.16
C SER A 303 -13.54 7.54 26.03
N THR A 304 -14.25 7.43 27.15
CA THR A 304 -15.69 7.72 27.21
C THR A 304 -15.97 9.16 27.66
N ALA A 305 -14.93 9.98 27.86
CA ALA A 305 -15.08 11.37 28.27
C ALA A 305 -15.55 12.28 27.12
N PHE A 306 -15.39 11.82 25.89
CA PHE A 306 -15.79 12.53 24.67
C PHE A 306 -16.60 11.59 23.78
N SER A 307 -17.41 12.15 22.91
CA SER A 307 -18.16 11.36 21.93
C SER A 307 -17.21 10.85 20.83
N PRO A 308 -17.39 9.62 20.30
CA PRO A 308 -16.51 9.09 19.25
C PRO A 308 -16.52 9.87 17.93
N ASP A 309 -17.50 10.74 17.71
CA ASP A 309 -17.54 11.69 16.60
C ASP A 309 -16.62 12.92 16.82
N THR A 310 -16.01 13.07 17.99
CA THR A 310 -15.18 14.24 18.29
C THR A 310 -13.85 14.19 17.54
N PHE A 311 -13.59 15.23 16.75
CA PHE A 311 -12.35 15.50 16.03
C PHE A 311 -11.57 16.65 16.68
N TRP A 312 -10.24 16.50 16.80
CA TRP A 312 -9.39 17.51 17.43
C TRP A 312 -8.79 18.54 16.47
N GLY A 313 -8.81 18.29 15.16
CA GLY A 313 -8.24 19.20 14.18
C GLY A 313 -9.15 20.38 13.86
N ILE A 314 -8.65 21.25 12.99
CA ILE A 314 -9.30 22.48 12.51
C ILE A 314 -9.14 22.59 11.00
N ASP A 315 -9.91 23.46 10.34
CA ASP A 315 -9.88 23.66 8.88
C ASP A 315 -8.50 24.10 8.34
N ALA A 316 -7.64 24.62 9.22
CA ALA A 316 -6.28 25.02 8.85
C ALA A 316 -5.27 23.86 8.88
N ASN A 317 -5.64 22.68 9.40
CA ASN A 317 -4.82 21.48 9.34
C ASN A 317 -4.79 20.91 7.92
N PHE A 318 -3.70 20.24 7.55
CA PHE A 318 -3.52 19.71 6.20
C PHE A 318 -2.57 18.51 6.16
N ASP A 319 -2.79 17.63 5.19
CA ASP A 319 -1.88 16.60 4.71
C ASP A 319 -1.80 16.75 3.18
N ASP A 320 -0.95 17.68 2.76
CA ASP A 320 -0.74 18.06 1.38
C ASP A 320 0.41 17.22 0.81
N SER A 321 0.19 16.55 -0.32
CA SER A 321 1.28 15.89 -1.04
C SER A 321 1.14 16.03 -2.55
N ASP A 322 2.27 16.14 -3.24
CA ASP A 322 2.39 16.06 -4.69
C ASP A 322 3.38 14.93 -5.00
N VAL A 323 2.94 13.95 -5.79
CA VAL A 323 3.69 12.73 -6.07
C VAL A 323 3.79 12.55 -7.57
N SER A 324 5.01 12.35 -8.07
CA SER A 324 5.33 12.16 -9.48
C SER A 324 6.24 10.94 -9.63
N ILE A 325 5.77 9.91 -10.33
CA ILE A 325 6.51 8.66 -10.53
C ILE A 325 6.60 8.37 -12.02
N THR A 326 7.82 8.38 -12.58
CA THR A 326 8.08 8.07 -13.98
C THR A 326 8.84 6.76 -14.09
N THR A 327 8.30 5.81 -14.85
CA THR A 327 8.89 4.48 -15.04
C THR A 327 9.10 4.20 -16.52
N GLY A 328 10.28 3.71 -16.89
CA GLY A 328 10.56 3.08 -18.16
C GLY A 328 10.95 1.63 -17.92
N THR A 329 10.34 0.70 -18.65
CA THR A 329 10.70 -0.73 -18.62
C THR A 329 10.95 -1.21 -20.03
N TRP A 330 12.07 -1.89 -20.24
CA TRP A 330 12.39 -2.62 -21.46
C TRP A 330 12.46 -4.11 -21.13
N THR A 331 11.72 -4.92 -21.88
CA THR A 331 11.79 -6.38 -21.82
C THR A 331 12.28 -6.90 -23.16
N HIS A 332 13.37 -7.67 -23.14
CA HIS A 332 13.90 -8.35 -24.30
C HIS A 332 13.76 -9.86 -24.13
N ALA A 333 13.00 -10.52 -25.00
CA ALA A 333 12.89 -11.97 -25.06
C ALA A 333 13.93 -12.53 -26.04
N PHE A 334 14.94 -13.24 -25.52
CA PHE A 334 15.90 -13.98 -26.36
C PHE A 334 15.29 -15.29 -26.87
N SER A 335 14.33 -15.84 -26.13
CA SER A 335 13.56 -17.03 -26.45
C SER A 335 12.27 -17.04 -25.63
N PRO A 336 11.31 -17.95 -25.89
CA PRO A 336 10.11 -18.09 -25.06
C PRO A 336 10.39 -18.40 -23.58
N THR A 337 11.61 -18.83 -23.25
CA THR A 337 12.03 -19.20 -21.89
C THR A 337 13.18 -18.37 -21.37
N SER A 338 13.59 -17.30 -22.05
CA SER A 338 14.71 -16.45 -21.64
C SER A 338 14.41 -14.98 -21.91
N GLU A 339 14.27 -14.17 -20.86
CA GLU A 339 14.05 -12.72 -20.98
C GLU A 339 15.01 -11.92 -20.10
N LEU A 340 15.36 -10.72 -20.57
CA LEU A 340 15.99 -9.67 -19.76
C LEU A 340 14.98 -8.53 -19.61
N ARG A 341 14.69 -8.15 -18.37
CA ARG A 341 13.81 -7.03 -18.05
C ARG A 341 14.59 -5.96 -17.29
N THR A 342 14.67 -4.76 -17.84
CA THR A 342 15.32 -3.61 -17.19
C THR A 342 14.29 -2.52 -16.93
N THR A 343 14.19 -2.09 -15.67
CA THR A 343 13.32 -1.02 -15.21
C THR A 343 14.16 0.14 -14.68
N VAL A 344 13.84 1.35 -15.13
CA VAL A 344 14.35 2.60 -14.58
C VAL A 344 13.16 3.38 -14.03
N ARG A 345 13.25 3.85 -12.79
CA ARG A 345 12.21 4.67 -12.17
C ARG A 345 12.82 5.89 -11.49
N TYR A 346 12.23 7.04 -11.75
CA TYR A 346 12.44 8.26 -10.97
C TYR A 346 11.14 8.59 -10.24
N GLY A 347 11.22 8.79 -8.93
CA GLY A 347 10.10 9.19 -8.09
C GLY A 347 10.45 10.46 -7.33
N ASP A 348 9.51 11.41 -7.33
CA ASP A 348 9.59 12.72 -6.70
C ASP A 348 8.35 12.88 -5.81
N TYR A 349 8.57 13.14 -4.53
CA TYR A 349 7.54 13.11 -3.49
C TYR A 349 7.67 14.32 -2.58
N GLU A 350 6.81 15.31 -2.78
CA GLU A 350 6.69 16.46 -1.89
C GLU A 350 5.52 16.23 -0.92
N ARG A 351 5.72 16.55 0.37
CA ARG A 351 4.65 16.50 1.37
C ARG A 351 4.79 17.58 2.43
N SER A 352 3.67 18.23 2.75
CA SER A 352 3.54 19.12 3.89
C SER A 352 2.39 18.68 4.78
N TYR A 353 2.62 18.67 6.09
CA TYR A 353 1.71 18.09 7.06
C TYR A 353 1.60 18.95 8.31
N TRP A 354 0.37 19.17 8.75
CA TRP A 354 0.04 19.66 10.07
C TRP A 354 -1.27 19.04 10.52
N ALA A 355 -1.24 18.35 11.66
CA ALA A 355 -2.43 17.73 12.24
C ALA A 355 -2.51 17.98 13.73
N ARG A 356 -3.68 17.65 14.31
CA ARG A 356 -3.89 17.79 15.75
C ARG A 356 -4.02 16.48 16.50
N THR A 357 -3.13 16.25 17.45
CA THR A 357 -3.19 15.10 18.36
C THR A 357 -4.39 15.19 19.31
N PRO A 358 -5.14 14.10 19.56
CA PRO A 358 -6.21 14.08 20.55
C PRO A 358 -5.66 14.24 21.97
N ASN A 359 -6.52 14.63 22.92
CA ASN A 359 -6.16 14.76 24.33
C ASN A 359 -7.18 14.07 25.24
N ALA A 360 -6.72 13.26 26.19
CA ALA A 360 -7.59 12.48 27.07
C ALA A 360 -8.38 13.32 28.10
N THR A 361 -8.00 14.57 28.33
CA THR A 361 -8.57 15.41 29.42
C THR A 361 -9.16 16.73 28.95
N GLN A 362 -8.75 17.22 27.78
CA GLN A 362 -9.16 18.51 27.24
C GLN A 362 -9.90 18.31 25.91
N ALA A 363 -11.14 18.81 25.87
CA ALA A 363 -11.93 18.90 24.65
C ALA A 363 -11.21 19.76 23.59
N PRO A 364 -11.47 19.54 22.30
CA PRO A 364 -10.94 20.40 21.25
C PRO A 364 -11.49 21.83 21.37
N ASN A 365 -10.73 22.77 20.84
CA ASN A 365 -11.13 24.18 20.75
C ASN A 365 -10.96 24.69 19.32
N ALA A 366 -11.57 25.84 19.03
CA ALA A 366 -11.58 26.44 17.70
C ALA A 366 -10.19 26.86 17.19
N ASN A 367 -9.19 26.97 18.08
CA ASN A 367 -7.82 27.34 17.72
C ASN A 367 -6.92 26.11 17.47
N GLY A 368 -7.43 24.88 17.61
CA GLY A 368 -6.65 23.66 17.40
C GLY A 368 -5.47 23.50 18.36
N THR A 369 -5.60 23.99 19.60
CA THR A 369 -4.52 23.93 20.61
C THR A 369 -4.91 23.10 21.83
N ILE A 370 -3.93 22.62 22.59
CA ILE A 370 -4.12 22.05 23.94
C ILE A 370 -3.23 22.88 24.85
N VAL A 371 -3.81 23.40 25.94
CA VAL A 371 -3.16 24.38 26.81
C VAL A 371 -2.80 23.73 28.12
N SER A 372 -1.53 23.81 28.52
CA SER A 372 -1.03 23.31 29.80
C SER A 372 -0.25 24.43 30.50
N GLY A 373 -0.98 25.23 31.29
CA GLY A 373 -0.44 26.42 31.93
C GLY A 373 -0.04 27.48 30.90
N ALA A 374 1.23 27.89 30.91
CA ALA A 374 1.80 28.85 29.96
C ALA A 374 2.16 28.23 28.59
N ASN A 375 2.21 26.91 28.49
CA ASN A 375 2.59 26.19 27.28
C ASN A 375 1.35 25.80 26.49
N TYR A 376 1.42 25.87 25.16
CA TYR A 376 0.44 25.26 24.27
C TYR A 376 1.14 24.32 23.30
N ASN A 377 0.46 23.24 22.93
CA ASN A 377 0.91 22.34 21.87
C ASN A 377 0.07 22.64 20.62
N ALA A 378 0.69 22.85 19.46
CA ALA A 378 0.00 23.10 18.18
C ALA A 378 -0.14 21.85 17.30
N GLY A 379 0.53 20.76 17.66
CA GLY A 379 0.45 19.47 16.99
C GLY A 379 1.71 19.19 16.20
N PRO A 380 1.85 17.97 15.67
CA PRO A 380 2.95 17.62 14.80
C PRO A 380 2.87 18.40 13.49
N THR A 381 4.03 18.85 13.01
CA THR A 381 4.21 19.42 11.67
C THR A 381 5.35 18.74 10.95
N ARG A 382 5.29 18.70 9.62
CA ARG A 382 6.36 18.19 8.76
C ARG A 382 6.33 18.85 7.38
N SER A 383 7.51 19.10 6.84
CA SER A 383 7.78 19.27 5.42
C SER A 383 8.75 18.15 5.02
N LEU A 384 8.51 17.53 3.86
CA LEU A 384 9.29 16.46 3.29
C LEU A 384 9.41 16.69 1.79
N ASP A 385 10.63 16.57 1.31
CA ASP A 385 10.97 16.38 -0.09
C ASP A 385 11.78 15.08 -0.17
N TYR A 386 11.41 14.20 -1.08
CA TYR A 386 12.05 12.90 -1.23
C TYR A 386 12.11 12.53 -2.71
N GLU A 387 13.32 12.29 -3.19
CA GLU A 387 13.60 11.87 -4.54
C GLU A 387 14.23 10.48 -4.56
N THR A 388 13.90 9.70 -5.57
CA THR A 388 14.45 8.35 -5.78
C THR A 388 14.80 8.12 -7.23
N LEU A 389 15.92 7.43 -7.47
CA LEU A 389 16.27 6.87 -8.77
C LEU A 389 16.61 5.38 -8.61
N THR A 390 15.78 4.52 -9.19
CA THR A 390 16.02 3.07 -9.23
C THR A 390 16.39 2.63 -10.63
N VAL A 391 17.39 1.76 -10.73
CA VAL A 391 17.69 0.96 -11.92
C VAL A 391 17.74 -0.50 -11.50
N GLN A 392 16.86 -1.33 -12.05
CA GLN A 392 16.82 -2.77 -11.78
C GLN A 392 16.87 -3.53 -13.09
N SER A 393 17.71 -4.58 -13.17
CA SER A 393 17.79 -5.46 -14.33
C SER A 393 17.70 -6.91 -13.89
N ASP A 394 16.68 -7.61 -14.35
CA ASP A 394 16.34 -9.00 -14.06
C ASP A 394 16.56 -9.85 -15.32
N PHE A 395 17.46 -10.83 -15.26
CA PHE A 395 17.58 -11.88 -16.27
C PHE A 395 16.96 -13.16 -15.74
N ASN A 396 16.04 -13.74 -16.51
CA ASN A 396 15.51 -15.06 -16.21
C ASN A 396 15.62 -16.00 -17.41
N THR A 397 15.84 -17.28 -17.12
CA THR A 397 15.98 -18.30 -18.15
C THR A 397 15.60 -19.68 -17.64
N GLN A 398 15.04 -20.52 -18.51
CA GLN A 398 14.84 -21.94 -18.24
C GLN A 398 15.79 -22.80 -19.06
N PHE A 399 16.40 -23.81 -18.43
CA PHE A 399 17.29 -24.75 -19.11
C PHE A 399 17.29 -26.13 -18.45
N ARG A 400 17.92 -27.10 -19.12
CA ARG A 400 18.17 -28.42 -18.54
C ARG A 400 19.66 -28.61 -18.28
N ALA A 401 20.01 -29.03 -17.07
CA ALA A 401 21.36 -29.41 -16.70
C ALA A 401 21.30 -30.63 -15.77
N LEU A 402 22.28 -31.53 -15.88
CA LEU A 402 22.36 -32.73 -15.03
C LEU A 402 21.08 -33.60 -15.01
N GLY A 403 20.28 -33.56 -16.08
CA GLY A 403 19.00 -34.27 -16.17
C GLY A 403 17.81 -33.57 -15.49
N MET A 404 18.03 -32.41 -14.87
CA MET A 404 17.06 -31.62 -14.11
C MET A 404 16.59 -30.40 -14.93
N LYS A 405 15.42 -29.84 -14.60
CA LYS A 405 14.97 -28.56 -15.17
C LYS A 405 15.29 -27.43 -14.20
N HIS A 406 15.85 -26.35 -14.70
CA HIS A 406 16.24 -25.18 -13.93
C HIS A 406 15.42 -23.97 -14.38
N GLU A 407 14.93 -23.20 -13.41
CA GLU A 407 14.33 -21.88 -13.60
C GLU A 407 15.21 -20.87 -12.88
N TRP A 408 16.09 -20.24 -13.65
CA TRP A 408 17.12 -19.35 -13.15
C TRP A 408 16.65 -17.90 -13.19
N VAL A 409 16.93 -17.16 -12.12
CA VAL A 409 16.74 -15.72 -12.01
C VAL A 409 18.03 -15.12 -11.47
N SER A 410 18.50 -14.04 -12.07
CA SER A 410 19.60 -13.26 -11.54
C SER A 410 19.39 -11.79 -11.87
N GLY A 411 19.84 -10.89 -11.01
CA GLY A 411 19.66 -9.49 -11.28
C GLY A 411 20.56 -8.58 -10.47
N VAL A 412 20.56 -7.33 -10.89
CA VAL A 412 21.26 -6.23 -10.24
C VAL A 412 20.28 -5.09 -9.98
N GLU A 413 20.52 -4.36 -8.90
CA GLU A 413 19.69 -3.24 -8.49
C GLU A 413 20.57 -2.11 -7.98
N TYR A 414 20.22 -0.89 -8.39
CA TYR A 414 20.74 0.34 -7.85
C TYR A 414 19.57 1.21 -7.43
N LEU A 415 19.64 1.77 -6.22
CA LEU A 415 18.67 2.73 -5.70
C LEU A 415 19.43 3.90 -5.08
N HIS A 416 19.21 5.07 -5.63
CA HIS A 416 19.60 6.35 -5.04
C HIS A 416 18.39 6.97 -4.34
N GLU A 417 18.61 7.51 -3.15
CA GLU A 417 17.62 8.18 -2.32
C GLU A 417 18.17 9.53 -1.87
N ASP A 418 17.43 10.61 -2.07
CA ASP A 418 17.71 11.93 -1.49
C ASP A 418 16.47 12.42 -0.77
N SER A 419 16.58 12.75 0.52
CA SER A 419 15.47 13.21 1.33
C SER A 419 15.83 14.44 2.14
N HIS A 420 14.97 15.45 2.07
CA HIS A 420 14.99 16.63 2.90
C HIS A 420 13.76 16.64 3.82
N ARG A 421 13.98 16.85 5.11
CA ARG A 421 12.91 16.96 6.11
C ARG A 421 13.10 18.18 6.99
N ALA A 422 12.01 18.90 7.22
CA ALA A 422 11.97 20.04 8.12
C ALA A 422 10.66 20.06 8.94
N GLY A 423 10.66 20.83 10.04
CA GLY A 423 9.42 21.27 10.68
C GLY A 423 8.86 22.50 9.97
N LEU A 424 7.55 22.75 10.08
CA LEU A 424 6.96 23.96 9.53
C LEU A 424 7.20 25.18 10.42
N LEU A 425 7.35 26.36 9.80
CA LEU A 425 7.45 27.63 10.51
C LEU A 425 6.08 28.06 11.01
N ASN A 426 5.97 28.30 12.31
CA ASN A 426 4.77 28.93 12.86
C ASN A 426 4.82 30.46 12.60
N LEU A 427 4.00 30.95 11.69
CA LEU A 427 3.98 32.36 11.26
C LEU A 427 3.31 33.30 12.27
N SER A 428 2.74 32.77 13.35
CA SER A 428 2.10 33.57 14.41
C SER A 428 3.10 34.36 15.28
N GLY A 429 4.41 34.07 15.20
CA GLY A 429 5.47 34.97 15.66
C GLY A 429 5.85 34.95 17.15
N GLY A 430 5.37 34.02 18.00
CA GLY A 430 5.94 33.90 19.36
C GLY A 430 5.28 32.94 20.36
N ASN A 431 6.05 32.61 21.41
CA ASN A 431 5.56 32.05 22.67
C ASN A 431 4.62 33.05 23.34
N ALA A 432 3.31 32.84 23.24
CA ALA A 432 2.32 33.63 23.96
C ALA A 432 1.35 32.68 24.69
N VAL A 433 1.32 32.84 26.01
CA VAL A 433 0.35 32.20 26.91
C VAL A 433 -1.06 32.49 26.40
N ALA A 434 -1.89 31.45 26.33
CA ALA A 434 -3.30 31.50 25.92
C ALA A 434 -3.56 32.03 24.49
N SER A 435 -3.17 31.23 23.48
CA SER A 435 -3.85 31.14 22.17
C SER A 435 -4.12 32.45 21.40
N ASN A 436 -3.25 33.45 21.48
CA ASN A 436 -3.41 34.67 20.70
C ASN A 436 -2.07 35.25 20.22
N PRO A 437 -1.76 35.20 18.90
CA PRO A 437 -2.57 34.61 17.83
C PRO A 437 -2.55 33.07 17.82
N PRO A 438 -3.55 32.41 17.20
CA PRO A 438 -3.54 30.95 17.00
C PRO A 438 -2.37 30.51 16.11
N PRO A 439 -1.96 29.22 16.15
CA PRO A 439 -0.92 28.70 15.27
C PRO A 439 -1.27 28.95 13.80
N ALA A 440 -0.28 29.41 13.03
CA ALA A 440 -0.45 29.75 11.63
C ALA A 440 0.64 29.06 10.81
N PHE A 441 0.47 27.75 10.60
CA PHE A 441 1.31 27.02 9.66
C PHE A 441 0.74 27.14 8.24
N GLN A 442 1.62 27.08 7.25
CA GLN A 442 1.27 27.09 5.84
C GLN A 442 2.00 25.92 5.17
N PRO A 443 1.37 25.24 4.18
CA PRO A 443 2.03 24.18 3.45
C PRO A 443 3.37 24.64 2.86
N TYR A 444 4.39 23.80 3.02
CA TYR A 444 5.74 23.97 2.46
C TYR A 444 6.50 25.22 2.94
N VAL A 445 6.03 25.88 4.01
CA VAL A 445 6.75 26.99 4.65
C VAL A 445 7.55 26.46 5.84
N GLU A 446 8.82 26.19 5.59
CA GLU A 446 9.71 25.51 6.53
C GLU A 446 10.30 26.45 7.59
N GLY A 447 10.48 25.91 8.79
CA GLY A 447 11.28 26.52 9.84
C GLY A 447 12.77 26.31 9.59
N THR A 448 13.61 27.11 10.24
CA THR A 448 15.08 27.06 10.05
C THR A 448 15.80 26.11 11.01
N THR A 449 15.05 25.37 11.83
CA THR A 449 15.58 24.48 12.88
C THR A 449 15.10 23.06 12.69
N GLY A 450 15.92 22.06 13.03
CA GLY A 450 15.54 20.64 12.93
C GLY A 450 15.57 20.09 11.51
N LEU A 451 16.39 20.69 10.63
CA LEU A 451 16.62 20.22 9.27
C LEU A 451 17.35 18.86 9.29
N ASN A 452 16.83 17.91 8.53
CA ASN A 452 17.41 16.58 8.37
C ASN A 452 17.49 16.26 6.88
N ASN A 453 18.71 16.15 6.37
CA ASN A 453 18.98 15.65 5.03
C ASN A 453 19.49 14.23 5.13
N PHE A 454 19.07 13.41 4.18
CA PHE A 454 19.55 12.06 3.96
C PHE A 454 19.88 11.86 2.50
N THR A 455 21.04 11.28 2.22
CA THR A 455 21.37 10.76 0.89
C THR A 455 21.81 9.31 1.05
N GLY A 456 21.34 8.40 0.19
CA GLY A 456 21.65 6.99 0.29
C GLY A 456 21.82 6.33 -1.07
N ASP A 457 22.87 5.53 -1.20
CA ASP A 457 23.12 4.67 -2.35
C ASP A 457 23.04 3.20 -1.94
N SER A 458 22.12 2.47 -2.56
CA SER A 458 21.97 1.02 -2.39
C SER A 458 22.37 0.29 -3.65
N TYR A 459 23.17 -0.76 -3.50
CA TYR A 459 23.58 -1.65 -4.58
C TYR A 459 23.24 -3.08 -4.20
N ALA A 460 22.67 -3.83 -5.13
CA ALA A 460 22.43 -5.25 -4.92
C ALA A 460 22.75 -6.12 -6.12
N LEU A 461 23.13 -7.35 -5.80
CA LEU A 461 23.29 -8.47 -6.73
C LEU A 461 22.57 -9.67 -6.14
N TYR A 462 21.75 -10.34 -6.94
CA TYR A 462 21.03 -11.53 -6.52
C TYR A 462 20.98 -12.61 -7.60
N VAL A 463 20.80 -13.83 -7.12
CA VAL A 463 20.62 -15.02 -7.92
C VAL A 463 19.68 -15.98 -7.21
N GLN A 464 18.82 -16.65 -7.96
CA GLN A 464 17.93 -17.70 -7.51
C GLN A 464 17.84 -18.78 -8.59
N ASP A 465 17.85 -20.04 -8.19
CA ASP A 465 17.56 -21.16 -9.08
C ASP A 465 16.47 -22.03 -8.45
N THR A 466 15.45 -22.37 -9.23
CA THR A 466 14.44 -23.37 -8.88
C THR A 466 14.66 -24.60 -9.75
N VAL A 467 15.02 -25.71 -9.12
CA VAL A 467 15.42 -26.95 -9.80
C VAL A 467 14.36 -28.03 -9.62
N GLU A 468 13.71 -28.44 -10.70
CA GLU A 468 12.92 -29.68 -10.74
C GLU A 468 13.90 -30.87 -10.85
N PHE A 469 14.27 -31.43 -9.70
CA PHE A 469 15.33 -32.45 -9.59
C PHE A 469 14.81 -33.88 -9.80
N ILE A 470 13.52 -34.10 -9.55
CA ILE A 470 12.73 -35.27 -9.95
C ILE A 470 11.31 -34.78 -10.31
N PRO A 471 10.51 -35.53 -11.09
CA PRO A 471 9.18 -35.09 -11.48
C PRO A 471 8.37 -34.60 -10.27
N PHE A 472 7.79 -33.41 -10.41
CA PHE A 472 6.94 -32.73 -9.42
C PHE A 472 7.66 -32.18 -8.18
N TRP A 473 8.93 -32.47 -7.95
CA TRP A 473 9.68 -31.91 -6.82
C TRP A 473 10.62 -30.81 -7.29
N LYS A 474 10.42 -29.60 -6.76
CA LYS A 474 11.25 -28.43 -7.06
C LYS A 474 11.99 -27.98 -5.80
N ALA A 475 13.26 -27.66 -5.93
CA ALA A 475 14.04 -27.04 -4.87
C ALA A 475 14.48 -25.64 -5.31
N THR A 476 14.11 -24.62 -4.55
CA THR A 476 14.51 -23.22 -4.80
C THR A 476 15.61 -22.83 -3.83
N LEU A 477 16.68 -22.23 -4.34
CA LEU A 477 17.72 -21.59 -3.53
C LEU A 477 18.03 -20.22 -4.14
N GLY A 478 18.07 -19.19 -3.31
CA GLY A 478 18.43 -17.85 -3.71
C GLY A 478 19.25 -17.11 -2.67
N VAL A 479 20.11 -16.23 -3.15
CA VAL A 479 20.98 -15.38 -2.35
C VAL A 479 21.01 -13.97 -2.94
N ARG A 480 21.03 -12.97 -2.07
CA ARG A 480 21.19 -11.56 -2.42
C ARG A 480 22.22 -10.93 -1.51
N ARG A 481 23.05 -10.06 -2.09
CA ARG A 481 23.93 -9.16 -1.33
C ARG A 481 23.45 -7.75 -1.54
N ASP A 482 23.14 -7.05 -0.46
CA ASP A 482 22.85 -5.62 -0.46
C ASP A 482 24.03 -4.87 0.20
N GLN A 483 24.32 -3.69 -0.33
CA GLN A 483 25.23 -2.71 0.25
C GLN A 483 24.52 -1.36 0.26
N LEU A 484 24.45 -0.72 1.41
CA LEU A 484 23.86 0.61 1.61
C LEU A 484 24.93 1.53 2.18
N ASP A 485 25.24 2.60 1.46
CA ASP A 485 26.03 3.72 1.96
C ASP A 485 25.10 4.93 2.11
N ALA A 486 24.99 5.46 3.32
CA ALA A 486 24.06 6.54 3.66
C ALA A 486 24.75 7.67 4.41
N GLU A 487 24.35 8.91 4.12
CA GLU A 487 24.82 10.13 4.77
C GLU A 487 23.64 10.87 5.40
N TYR A 488 23.81 11.38 6.62
CA TYR A 488 22.82 12.22 7.31
C TYR A 488 23.43 13.57 7.69
N SER A 489 22.63 14.65 7.64
CA SER A 489 23.06 15.97 8.14
C SER A 489 23.06 16.09 9.68
N SER A 490 23.09 14.98 10.41
CA SER A 490 23.08 14.89 11.87
C SER A 490 24.50 14.95 12.45
N ALA A 491 24.64 15.58 13.62
CA ALA A 491 25.90 15.64 14.36
C ALA A 491 26.34 14.30 14.98
N THR A 492 25.45 13.30 15.09
CA THR A 492 25.71 12.04 15.83
C THR A 492 25.98 10.84 14.94
N SER A 493 25.53 10.82 13.68
CA SER A 493 25.78 9.70 12.76
C SER A 493 25.80 10.21 11.31
N PRO A 494 26.85 10.95 10.91
CA PRO A 494 26.88 11.62 9.62
C PRO A 494 27.03 10.67 8.43
N LYS A 495 27.56 9.47 8.66
CA LYS A 495 27.74 8.41 7.65
C LYS A 495 27.47 7.04 8.24
N LEU A 496 26.73 6.22 7.51
CA LEU A 496 26.36 4.86 7.88
C LEU A 496 26.60 3.95 6.68
N SER A 497 27.22 2.79 6.89
CA SER A 497 27.43 1.79 5.85
C SER A 497 26.97 0.44 6.37
N TYR A 498 26.12 -0.23 5.61
CA TYR A 498 25.56 -1.55 5.94
C TYR A 498 25.73 -2.48 4.76
N GLY A 499 26.03 -3.74 5.06
CA GLY A 499 26.17 -4.74 4.02
C GLY A 499 25.70 -6.10 4.51
N GLU A 500 24.60 -6.59 3.96
CA GLU A 500 23.93 -7.79 4.46
C GLU A 500 23.70 -8.82 3.35
N TRP A 501 23.74 -10.09 3.74
CA TRP A 501 23.33 -11.19 2.87
C TRP A 501 21.91 -11.60 3.24
N SER A 502 21.07 -11.79 2.23
CA SER A 502 19.73 -12.37 2.38
C SER A 502 19.62 -13.67 1.60
N THR A 503 18.93 -14.65 2.17
CA THR A 503 18.79 -15.99 1.63
C THR A 503 17.33 -16.43 1.59
N ARG A 504 17.02 -17.27 0.60
CA ARG A 504 15.72 -17.92 0.46
C ARG A 504 15.94 -19.37 0.04
N ALA A 505 15.24 -20.28 0.68
CA ALA A 505 15.25 -21.69 0.33
C ALA A 505 13.83 -22.24 0.37
N ALA A 506 13.46 -23.08 -0.60
CA ALA A 506 12.18 -23.78 -0.55
C ALA A 506 12.32 -25.19 -1.14
N LEU A 507 11.53 -26.12 -0.62
CA LEU A 507 11.28 -27.42 -1.23
C LEU A 507 9.78 -27.50 -1.50
N SER A 508 9.41 -27.71 -2.75
CA SER A 508 8.02 -27.87 -3.15
C SER A 508 7.74 -29.18 -3.87
N TYR A 509 6.51 -29.63 -3.71
CA TYR A 509 5.94 -30.80 -4.35
C TYR A 509 4.62 -30.40 -5.02
N GLN A 510 4.57 -30.51 -6.35
CA GLN A 510 3.44 -30.11 -7.19
C GLN A 510 3.03 -31.28 -8.10
N PRO A 511 2.31 -32.29 -7.58
CA PRO A 511 1.97 -33.51 -8.33
C PRO A 511 0.96 -33.30 -9.45
N THR A 512 0.15 -32.24 -9.36
CA THR A 512 -0.85 -31.84 -10.35
C THR A 512 -0.79 -30.33 -10.53
N GLU A 513 -1.39 -29.82 -11.60
CA GLU A 513 -1.53 -28.37 -11.80
C GLU A 513 -2.37 -27.71 -10.69
N THR A 514 -3.27 -28.48 -10.06
CA THR A 514 -4.20 -27.99 -9.04
C THR A 514 -3.73 -28.15 -7.59
N ALA A 515 -2.57 -28.74 -7.33
CA ALA A 515 -2.10 -28.99 -5.97
C ALA A 515 -0.60 -28.70 -5.83
N HIS A 516 -0.26 -27.79 -4.90
CA HIS A 516 1.11 -27.38 -4.63
C HIS A 516 1.38 -27.31 -3.12
N TYR A 517 2.35 -28.07 -2.66
CA TYR A 517 2.80 -28.13 -1.27
C TYR A 517 4.22 -27.62 -1.17
N TYR A 518 4.57 -26.88 -0.11
CA TYR A 518 5.92 -26.39 0.07
C TYR A 518 6.32 -26.26 1.54
N VAL A 519 7.64 -26.30 1.76
CA VAL A 519 8.30 -25.79 2.96
C VAL A 519 9.33 -24.75 2.52
N GLY A 520 9.31 -23.57 3.15
CA GLY A 520 10.13 -22.43 2.81
C GLY A 520 10.85 -21.84 4.02
N TYR A 521 12.06 -21.35 3.80
CA TYR A 521 12.82 -20.51 4.70
C TYR A 521 13.19 -19.22 3.96
N SER A 522 13.05 -18.08 4.64
CA SER A 522 13.54 -16.80 4.15
C SER A 522 14.01 -15.92 5.30
N ASP A 523 14.94 -15.03 5.02
CA ASP A 523 15.39 -14.01 5.95
C ASP A 523 15.21 -12.59 5.39
N SER A 524 15.28 -11.61 6.28
CA SER A 524 15.29 -10.20 5.93
C SER A 524 16.15 -9.39 6.89
N PHE A 525 16.53 -8.20 6.44
CA PHE A 525 17.24 -7.23 7.26
C PHE A 525 16.69 -5.82 7.03
N SER A 526 16.68 -5.00 8.08
CA SER A 526 16.34 -3.58 8.00
C SER A 526 17.42 -2.77 8.75
N PRO A 527 18.26 -2.02 8.02
CA PRO A 527 19.32 -1.24 8.63
C PRO A 527 18.75 -0.02 9.37
N THR A 528 19.51 0.48 10.33
CA THR A 528 19.14 1.63 11.14
C THR A 528 19.02 2.94 10.33
N ALA A 529 19.71 3.01 9.19
CA ALA A 529 19.60 4.12 8.23
C ALA A 529 18.33 4.08 7.36
N ASP A 530 17.56 2.99 7.40
CA ASP A 530 16.33 2.82 6.63
C ASP A 530 15.23 3.75 7.17
N LEU A 531 14.39 4.28 6.27
CA LEU A 531 13.25 5.16 6.59
C LEU A 531 13.63 6.49 7.29
N TYR A 532 14.84 7.01 7.04
CA TYR A 532 15.28 8.33 7.52
C TYR A 532 15.30 8.45 9.07
N GLN A 533 15.57 7.33 9.76
CA GLN A 533 15.58 7.26 11.23
C GLN A 533 16.89 7.80 11.82
N LEU A 534 16.77 8.75 12.75
CA LEU A 534 17.90 9.30 13.48
C LEU A 534 18.41 8.32 14.54
N THR A 535 19.73 8.15 14.62
CA THR A 535 20.37 7.43 15.72
C THR A 535 21.52 8.20 16.35
N LEU A 536 21.74 7.92 17.63
CA LEU A 536 22.86 8.48 18.39
C LEU A 536 24.17 7.75 18.06
N GLU A 537 24.09 6.46 17.76
CA GLU A 537 25.20 5.58 17.43
C GLU A 537 24.74 4.54 16.40
N PRO A 538 25.60 4.15 15.43
CA PRO A 538 25.29 3.07 14.48
C PRO A 538 24.86 1.80 15.22
N GLN A 539 23.65 1.30 14.95
CA GLN A 539 23.15 0.04 15.49
C GLN A 539 23.20 -1.05 14.40
N PRO A 540 23.48 -2.32 14.76
CA PRO A 540 23.32 -3.44 13.83
C PRO A 540 21.95 -3.44 13.18
N ALA A 541 21.85 -3.95 11.96
CA ALA A 541 20.57 -4.11 11.29
C ALA A 541 19.63 -5.01 12.11
N GLU A 542 18.34 -4.68 12.09
CA GLU A 542 17.31 -5.63 12.48
C GLU A 542 17.38 -6.82 11.54
N THR A 543 17.23 -8.03 12.05
CA THR A 543 17.20 -9.24 11.21
C THR A 543 15.94 -10.03 11.51
N SER A 544 15.40 -10.68 10.49
CA SER A 544 14.23 -11.53 10.65
C SER A 544 14.40 -12.83 9.88
N GLN A 545 13.72 -13.88 10.36
CA GLN A 545 13.75 -15.22 9.80
C GLN A 545 12.33 -15.78 9.80
N VAL A 546 11.90 -16.36 8.69
CA VAL A 546 10.59 -16.99 8.55
C VAL A 546 10.75 -18.41 8.05
N LEU A 547 10.18 -19.36 8.80
CA LEU A 547 9.96 -20.73 8.36
C LEU A 547 8.47 -20.91 8.08
N GLU A 548 8.12 -21.44 6.91
CA GLU A 548 6.74 -21.60 6.46
C GLU A 548 6.52 -22.99 5.86
N VAL A 549 5.37 -23.58 6.15
CA VAL A 549 4.86 -24.80 5.49
C VAL A 549 3.50 -24.45 4.93
N GLY A 550 3.27 -24.68 3.65
CA GLY A 550 2.01 -24.33 3.02
C GLY A 550 1.51 -25.35 2.02
N ALA A 551 0.21 -25.24 1.75
CA ALA A 551 -0.50 -26.04 0.77
C ALA A 551 -1.49 -25.16 0.01
N LYS A 552 -1.52 -25.33 -1.31
CA LYS A 552 -2.36 -24.59 -2.24
C LYS A 552 -3.12 -25.58 -3.09
N TRP A 553 -4.42 -25.35 -3.24
CA TRP A 553 -5.32 -26.13 -4.07
C TRP A 553 -6.09 -25.23 -5.02
N MET A 554 -6.35 -25.73 -6.22
CA MET A 554 -7.39 -25.20 -7.09
C MET A 554 -8.58 -26.16 -7.07
N LEU A 555 -9.71 -25.65 -6.59
CA LEU A 555 -10.98 -26.38 -6.44
C LEU A 555 -11.92 -25.96 -7.59
N PHE A 556 -13.05 -26.66 -7.73
CA PHE A 556 -14.09 -26.35 -8.71
C PHE A 556 -13.55 -26.16 -10.13
N GLU A 557 -12.82 -27.16 -10.64
CA GLU A 557 -12.24 -27.16 -11.99
C GLU A 557 -11.18 -26.07 -12.25
N GLY A 558 -10.66 -25.45 -11.21
CA GLY A 558 -9.63 -24.41 -11.33
C GLY A 558 -10.10 -23.03 -10.88
N ASP A 559 -11.41 -22.84 -10.76
CA ASP A 559 -12.04 -21.52 -10.56
C ASP A 559 -11.93 -20.98 -9.12
N LEU A 560 -11.54 -21.78 -8.14
CA LEU A 560 -11.34 -21.33 -6.76
C LEU A 560 -9.95 -21.72 -6.25
N SER A 561 -9.14 -20.73 -5.92
CA SER A 561 -7.90 -20.93 -5.18
C SER A 561 -8.19 -21.06 -3.69
N PHE A 562 -7.69 -22.13 -3.05
CA PHE A 562 -7.66 -22.30 -1.60
C PHE A 562 -6.21 -22.46 -1.13
N ARG A 563 -5.74 -21.57 -0.26
CA ARG A 563 -4.34 -21.50 0.17
C ARG A 563 -4.26 -21.56 1.69
N THR A 564 -3.25 -22.27 2.18
CA THR A 564 -3.00 -22.44 3.61
C THR A 564 -1.50 -22.30 3.91
N ALA A 565 -1.18 -21.70 5.04
CA ALA A 565 0.19 -21.56 5.52
C ALA A 565 0.26 -21.67 7.04
N LEU A 566 1.23 -22.43 7.54
CA LEU A 566 1.66 -22.45 8.94
C LEU A 566 3.07 -21.87 8.98
N TYR A 567 3.31 -20.87 9.81
CA TYR A 567 4.59 -20.18 9.84
C TYR A 567 5.07 -19.88 11.25
N ARG A 568 6.38 -19.66 11.34
CA ARG A 568 7.07 -19.03 12.47
C ARG A 568 7.92 -17.90 11.93
N ALA A 569 7.64 -16.69 12.36
CA ALA A 569 8.42 -15.50 12.05
C ALA A 569 9.13 -15.01 13.31
N ILE A 570 10.45 -14.82 13.24
CA ILE A 570 11.27 -14.31 14.33
C ILE A 570 11.91 -13.01 13.88
N LYS A 571 11.86 -11.97 14.72
CA LYS A 571 12.58 -10.71 14.52
C LYS A 571 13.54 -10.47 15.67
N HIS A 572 14.73 -10.00 15.33
CA HIS A 572 15.81 -9.64 16.25
C HIS A 572 16.06 -8.13 16.25
N TRP A 573 16.43 -7.63 17.43
CA TRP A 573 16.87 -6.25 17.67
C TRP A 573 15.89 -5.17 17.20
N GLU A 574 14.60 -5.42 17.39
CA GLU A 574 13.56 -4.48 16.98
C GLU A 574 13.68 -3.12 17.69
N ARG A 575 13.64 -2.06 16.90
CA ARG A 575 13.55 -0.67 17.32
C ARG A 575 12.12 -0.38 17.80
N ASN A 576 11.99 0.21 18.99
CA ASN A 576 10.69 0.39 19.65
C ASN A 576 10.26 1.86 19.77
N THR A 577 11.04 2.77 19.20
CA THR A 577 10.85 4.22 19.37
C THR A 577 9.95 4.83 18.30
N ASP A 578 9.58 6.07 18.57
CA ASP A 578 9.14 7.05 17.59
C ASP A 578 10.30 7.54 16.71
N LEU A 579 10.01 7.95 15.47
CA LEU A 579 11.00 8.40 14.47
C LEU A 579 11.83 9.62 14.89
N GLU A 580 11.23 10.53 15.65
CA GLU A 580 11.88 11.77 16.12
C GLU A 580 12.68 11.55 17.41
N SER A 581 12.58 10.35 17.99
CA SER A 581 13.39 9.93 19.12
C SER A 581 14.49 9.00 18.63
N THR A 582 15.64 9.09 19.26
CA THR A 582 16.79 8.27 18.93
C THR A 582 16.45 6.80 19.15
N ALA A 583 16.73 5.94 18.16
CA ALA A 583 16.30 4.54 18.18
C ALA A 583 16.75 3.75 19.42
N ALA A 584 15.81 3.52 20.34
CA ALA A 584 16.00 2.60 21.44
C ALA A 584 15.63 1.17 20.98
N ILE A 585 16.61 0.28 21.04
CA ILE A 585 16.40 -1.16 20.90
C ILE A 585 16.13 -1.71 22.30
N LEU A 586 14.88 -2.10 22.54
CA LEU A 586 14.36 -2.58 23.82
C LEU A 586 13.74 -3.97 23.70
N THR A 587 13.50 -4.43 22.47
CA THR A 587 13.04 -5.78 22.13
C THR A 587 14.14 -6.49 21.37
N LYS A 588 14.81 -7.46 22.00
CA LYS A 588 15.92 -8.19 21.39
C LYS A 588 15.44 -9.32 20.48
N LYS A 589 14.36 -10.01 20.87
CA LYS A 589 13.81 -11.12 20.12
C LYS A 589 12.31 -11.19 20.32
N ARG A 590 11.56 -11.22 19.23
CA ARG A 590 10.12 -11.53 19.25
C ARG A 590 9.77 -12.57 18.18
N ARG A 591 8.67 -13.28 18.41
CA ARG A 591 8.17 -14.35 17.55
C ARG A 591 6.70 -14.09 17.24
N THR A 592 6.27 -14.42 16.03
CA THR A 592 4.87 -14.69 15.69
C THR A 592 4.78 -16.09 15.09
N ASP A 593 4.08 -16.99 15.77
CA ASP A 593 3.64 -18.26 15.18
C ASP A 593 2.22 -18.07 14.65
N GLY A 594 1.91 -18.56 13.46
CA GLY A 594 0.57 -18.36 12.92
C GLY A 594 0.14 -19.37 11.88
N ILE A 595 -1.18 -19.49 11.73
CA ILE A 595 -1.84 -20.26 10.68
C ILE A 595 -2.76 -19.35 9.89
N GLU A 596 -2.70 -19.47 8.58
CA GLU A 596 -3.42 -18.64 7.63
C GLU A 596 -4.19 -19.51 6.64
N PHE A 597 -5.41 -19.08 6.31
CA PHE A 597 -6.27 -19.67 5.30
C PHE A 597 -6.76 -18.56 4.36
N GLU A 598 -6.82 -18.85 3.07
CA GLU A 598 -7.32 -17.93 2.06
C GLU A 598 -8.13 -18.69 1.01
N ALA A 599 -9.27 -18.15 0.61
CA ALA A 599 -10.08 -18.63 -0.51
C ALA A 599 -10.38 -17.47 -1.46
N ALA A 600 -10.13 -17.63 -2.76
CA ALA A 600 -10.36 -16.58 -3.75
C ALA A 600 -10.77 -17.17 -5.11
N GLY A 601 -11.93 -16.77 -5.63
CA GLY A 601 -12.47 -17.23 -6.91
C GLY A 601 -13.94 -17.66 -6.85
N ARG A 602 -14.38 -18.49 -7.80
CA ARG A 602 -15.79 -18.89 -7.98
C ARG A 602 -16.09 -20.27 -7.41
N ILE A 603 -17.19 -20.36 -6.67
CA ILE A 603 -17.80 -21.62 -6.22
C ILE A 603 -18.72 -22.18 -7.31
N THR A 604 -19.42 -21.29 -8.01
CA THR A 604 -20.23 -21.59 -9.21
C THR A 604 -20.08 -20.42 -10.19
N PRO A 605 -20.51 -20.53 -11.46
CA PRO A 605 -20.46 -19.41 -12.40
C PRO A 605 -21.16 -18.12 -11.91
N ASN A 606 -22.11 -18.25 -10.99
CA ASN A 606 -22.87 -17.13 -10.42
C ASN A 606 -22.44 -16.76 -9.00
N TRP A 607 -21.54 -17.51 -8.35
CA TRP A 607 -21.20 -17.30 -6.94
C TRP A 607 -19.69 -17.21 -6.74
N GLU A 608 -19.24 -16.04 -6.27
CA GLU A 608 -17.84 -15.72 -6.07
C GLU A 608 -17.53 -15.38 -4.61
N VAL A 609 -16.33 -15.71 -4.16
CA VAL A 609 -15.88 -15.51 -2.78
C VAL A 609 -14.41 -15.09 -2.72
N PHE A 610 -14.13 -14.17 -1.80
CA PHE A 610 -12.81 -13.81 -1.36
C PHE A 610 -12.81 -13.84 0.17
N SER A 611 -11.93 -14.60 0.80
CA SER A 611 -11.89 -14.72 2.26
C SER A 611 -10.48 -15.02 2.74
N GLY A 612 -10.14 -14.44 3.89
CA GLY A 612 -8.90 -14.71 4.59
C GLY A 612 -9.12 -14.86 6.10
N LEU A 613 -8.45 -15.83 6.71
CA LEU A 613 -8.34 -16.01 8.17
C LEU A 613 -6.87 -16.06 8.54
N ALA A 614 -6.48 -15.35 9.60
CA ALA A 614 -5.17 -15.51 10.23
C ALA A 614 -5.36 -15.67 11.74
N LEU A 615 -4.73 -16.69 12.32
CA LEU A 615 -4.61 -16.89 13.75
C LEU A 615 -3.14 -16.76 14.11
N MET A 616 -2.82 -15.90 15.09
CA MET A 616 -1.45 -15.47 15.40
C MET A 616 -1.19 -15.56 16.90
N ASP A 617 -0.10 -16.20 17.29
CA ASP A 617 0.46 -16.18 18.62
C ASP A 617 1.80 -15.42 18.59
N ALA A 618 1.75 -14.16 19.03
CA ALA A 618 2.90 -13.26 19.02
C ALA A 618 3.41 -13.00 20.44
N GLU A 619 4.73 -13.07 20.62
CA GLU A 619 5.36 -13.02 21.94
C GLU A 619 6.72 -12.29 21.88
N ILE A 620 6.98 -11.39 22.83
CA ILE A 620 8.32 -10.87 23.13
C ILE A 620 9.09 -11.94 23.92
N LEU A 621 10.09 -12.56 23.30
CA LEU A 621 10.87 -13.63 23.91
C LEU A 621 12.03 -13.11 24.75
N GLU A 622 12.69 -12.06 24.27
CA GLU A 622 13.85 -11.46 24.94
C GLU A 622 13.79 -9.95 24.84
N VAL A 623 14.01 -9.27 25.96
CA VAL A 623 14.23 -7.82 26.01
C VAL A 623 15.69 -7.48 25.73
N ALA A 624 15.94 -6.28 25.21
CA ALA A 624 17.28 -5.82 24.89
C ALA A 624 17.96 -5.10 26.06
N VAL A 625 19.29 -5.13 26.05
CA VAL A 625 20.17 -4.30 26.87
C VAL A 625 20.95 -3.41 25.92
N GLN A 626 20.81 -2.09 26.07
CA GLN A 626 21.49 -1.13 25.21
C GLN A 626 22.99 -1.07 25.49
N SER A 627 23.76 -0.55 24.54
CA SER A 627 25.22 -0.38 24.65
C SER A 627 25.65 0.48 25.83
N ASN A 628 24.81 1.43 26.26
CA ASN A 628 25.03 2.26 27.45
C ASN A 628 24.69 1.56 28.79
N GLY A 629 24.33 0.27 28.76
CA GLY A 629 23.97 -0.53 29.95
C GLY A 629 22.51 -0.41 30.39
N THR A 630 21.69 0.41 29.72
CA THR A 630 20.26 0.52 30.03
C THR A 630 19.53 -0.74 29.56
N ALA A 631 18.97 -1.50 30.50
CA ALA A 631 18.13 -2.66 30.20
C ALA A 631 16.67 -2.24 30.00
N ALA A 632 15.99 -2.85 29.03
CA ALA A 632 14.53 -2.80 29.00
C ALA A 632 13.96 -3.54 30.22
N ASP A 633 12.73 -3.22 30.59
CA ASP A 633 12.05 -3.88 31.70
C ASP A 633 11.85 -5.39 31.42
N PRO A 634 12.38 -6.30 32.25
CA PRO A 634 12.23 -7.74 32.03
C PRO A 634 10.78 -8.21 32.04
N ARG A 635 9.84 -7.44 32.60
CA ARG A 635 8.40 -7.76 32.64
C ARG A 635 7.72 -7.72 31.27
N TYR A 636 8.39 -7.23 30.22
CA TYR A 636 7.89 -7.32 28.84
C TYR A 636 8.12 -8.70 28.21
N ALA A 637 9.05 -9.50 28.73
CA ALA A 637 9.22 -10.88 28.27
C ALA A 637 7.94 -11.69 28.54
N GLY A 638 7.50 -12.47 27.55
CA GLY A 638 6.25 -13.22 27.58
C GLY A 638 4.98 -12.39 27.31
N LYS A 639 5.10 -11.10 26.95
CA LYS A 639 3.95 -10.26 26.59
C LYS A 639 3.73 -10.22 25.09
N ARG A 640 2.45 -10.08 24.69
CA ARG A 640 2.04 -9.93 23.30
C ARG A 640 2.52 -8.58 22.74
N PRO A 641 3.23 -8.55 21.60
CA PRO A 641 3.65 -7.32 20.94
C PRO A 641 2.49 -6.38 20.60
N ARG A 642 2.85 -5.09 20.47
CA ARG A 642 1.94 -4.03 20.03
C ARG A 642 1.32 -4.30 18.66
N ASN A 643 0.10 -3.82 18.46
CA ASN A 643 -0.72 -3.91 17.26
C ASN A 643 -0.75 -5.28 16.54
N THR A 644 -0.59 -6.38 17.29
CA THR A 644 -0.57 -7.75 16.77
C THR A 644 -1.72 -8.54 17.40
N PRO A 645 -2.93 -8.52 16.80
CA PRO A 645 -4.09 -9.22 17.34
C PRO A 645 -3.93 -10.73 17.22
N ALA A 646 -4.59 -11.49 18.09
CA ALA A 646 -4.52 -12.95 18.05
C ALA A 646 -5.24 -13.56 16.82
N TYR A 647 -6.15 -12.81 16.20
CA TYR A 647 -6.87 -13.24 15.01
C TYR A 647 -7.32 -12.05 14.15
N THR A 648 -7.45 -12.31 12.86
CA THR A 648 -8.11 -11.44 11.88
C THR A 648 -8.89 -12.30 10.90
N PHE A 649 -10.06 -11.85 10.47
CA PHE A 649 -10.86 -12.54 9.47
C PHE A 649 -11.47 -11.54 8.49
N ASN A 650 -11.53 -11.89 7.22
CA ASN A 650 -12.32 -11.17 6.25
C ASN A 650 -13.06 -12.16 5.33
N LEU A 651 -14.23 -11.73 4.87
CA LEU A 651 -15.03 -12.42 3.88
C LEU A 651 -15.72 -11.36 3.02
N TRP A 652 -15.66 -11.54 1.70
CA TRP A 652 -16.49 -10.86 0.72
C TRP A 652 -17.04 -11.91 -0.23
N SER A 653 -18.33 -11.86 -0.51
CA SER A 653 -18.96 -12.79 -1.44
C SER A 653 -20.00 -12.08 -2.27
N THR A 654 -20.10 -12.48 -3.54
CA THR A 654 -21.11 -11.97 -4.46
C THR A 654 -21.86 -13.08 -5.16
N TYR A 655 -23.13 -12.82 -5.45
CA TYR A 655 -24.01 -13.74 -6.13
C TYR A 655 -24.76 -13.03 -7.26
N ALA A 656 -24.57 -13.51 -8.50
CA ALA A 656 -25.29 -13.06 -9.67
C ALA A 656 -26.68 -13.72 -9.72
N LEU A 657 -27.73 -12.91 -9.59
CA LEU A 657 -29.12 -13.38 -9.62
C LEU A 657 -29.63 -13.62 -11.05
N GLY A 658 -28.91 -13.13 -12.05
CA GLY A 658 -29.33 -13.11 -13.45
C GLY A 658 -30.12 -11.85 -13.80
N GLY A 659 -30.35 -11.64 -15.11
CA GLY A 659 -31.04 -10.44 -15.61
C GLY A 659 -30.31 -9.13 -15.32
N GLY A 660 -28.99 -9.18 -15.12
CA GLY A 660 -28.15 -8.02 -14.77
C GLY A 660 -27.99 -7.77 -13.27
N TRP A 661 -28.75 -8.43 -12.40
CA TRP A 661 -28.67 -8.20 -10.95
C TRP A 661 -27.55 -9.00 -10.28
N LYS A 662 -26.78 -8.35 -9.40
CA LYS A 662 -25.79 -8.98 -8.52
C LYS A 662 -25.92 -8.43 -7.11
N LEU A 663 -25.77 -9.30 -6.12
CA LEU A 663 -25.71 -8.93 -4.71
C LEU A 663 -24.32 -9.23 -4.16
N GLY A 664 -23.85 -8.41 -3.23
CA GLY A 664 -22.59 -8.59 -2.53
C GLY A 664 -22.70 -8.29 -1.05
N GLY A 665 -21.86 -8.95 -0.26
CA GLY A 665 -21.75 -8.66 1.16
C GLY A 665 -20.50 -9.28 1.77
N GLY A 666 -20.05 -8.67 2.85
CA GLY A 666 -18.86 -9.12 3.54
C GLY A 666 -18.73 -8.61 4.97
N VAL A 667 -17.74 -9.17 5.67
CA VAL A 667 -17.39 -8.82 7.03
C VAL A 667 -15.88 -8.74 7.19
N GLU A 668 -15.40 -7.73 7.90
CA GLU A 668 -14.02 -7.59 8.39
C GLU A 668 -14.02 -7.71 9.91
N VAL A 669 -13.22 -8.63 10.46
CA VAL A 669 -13.08 -8.85 11.90
C VAL A 669 -11.62 -8.67 12.30
N LYS A 670 -11.37 -7.85 13.32
CA LYS A 670 -10.06 -7.75 13.97
C LYS A 670 -10.18 -8.00 15.46
N GLY A 671 -9.27 -8.81 16.00
CA GLY A 671 -9.13 -8.97 17.44
C GLY A 671 -8.69 -7.66 18.14
N GLU A 672 -8.72 -7.69 19.47
CA GLU A 672 -8.18 -6.59 20.28
C GLU A 672 -6.70 -6.34 19.97
N ARG A 673 -6.30 -5.06 20.01
CA ARG A 673 -4.96 -4.61 19.65
C ARG A 673 -4.38 -3.75 20.75
N TYR A 674 -3.11 -3.98 21.08
CA TYR A 674 -2.40 -3.26 22.13
C TYR A 674 -1.57 -2.10 21.59
N GLY A 675 -1.63 -0.96 22.26
CA GLY A 675 -0.75 0.19 22.06
C GLY A 675 0.08 0.42 23.33
N TYR A 676 1.39 0.28 23.23
CA TYR A 676 2.35 0.57 24.29
C TYR A 676 3.77 0.65 23.72
N ASN A 677 4.60 1.49 24.34
CA ASN A 677 6.03 1.53 24.07
C ASN A 677 6.77 0.69 25.13
N PRO A 678 7.53 -0.35 24.75
CA PRO A 678 8.49 -1.00 25.65
C PRO A 678 9.43 0.04 26.29
N SER A 679 9.53 0.03 27.62
CA SER A 679 10.32 1.00 28.39
C SER A 679 11.46 0.33 29.19
N ASN A 680 12.28 1.17 29.82
CA ASN A 680 13.20 0.72 30.86
C ASN A 680 12.44 0.31 32.14
N SER A 681 13.17 -0.16 33.16
CA SER A 681 12.61 -0.69 34.43
C SER A 681 11.96 0.36 35.35
N ASN A 682 11.51 1.50 34.82
CA ASN A 682 10.75 2.49 35.59
C ASN A 682 9.31 2.00 35.81
N PRO A 683 8.87 1.75 37.07
CA PRO A 683 7.52 1.29 37.35
C PRO A 683 6.40 2.20 36.81
N ALA A 684 6.64 3.51 36.70
CA ALA A 684 5.67 4.47 36.20
C ALA A 684 5.41 4.36 34.68
N GLN A 685 6.31 3.70 33.94
CA GLN A 685 6.21 3.52 32.48
C GLN A 685 5.64 2.16 32.08
N TYR A 686 5.66 1.18 32.99
CA TYR A 686 5.06 -0.13 32.74
C TYR A 686 3.53 -0.02 32.72
N PRO A 687 2.85 -0.48 31.66
CA PRO A 687 1.43 -0.23 31.52
C PRO A 687 0.61 -1.13 32.45
N THR A 688 -0.09 -0.49 33.40
CA THR A 688 -0.93 -1.13 34.42
C THR A 688 -2.19 -0.31 34.68
N LEU A 689 -3.23 -0.95 35.21
CA LEU A 689 -4.39 -0.24 35.77
C LEU A 689 -4.04 0.37 37.15
N PRO A 690 -4.71 1.45 37.58
CA PRO A 690 -4.50 2.03 38.91
C PRO A 690 -4.64 1.00 40.03
N GLY A 691 -3.63 0.91 40.90
CA GLY A 691 -3.59 -0.04 42.01
C GLY A 691 -3.26 -1.48 41.63
N SER A 692 -2.92 -1.76 40.36
CA SER A 692 -2.53 -3.07 39.86
C SER A 692 -1.04 -3.11 39.47
N SER A 693 -0.44 -4.30 39.54
CA SER A 693 0.88 -4.61 38.95
C SER A 693 0.77 -5.37 37.62
N GLU A 694 -0.45 -5.76 37.24
CA GLU A 694 -0.70 -6.58 36.05
C GLU A 694 -0.54 -5.77 34.77
N PHE A 695 0.08 -6.40 33.77
CA PHE A 695 0.26 -5.82 32.44
C PHE A 695 -1.11 -5.52 31.82
N HIS A 696 -1.38 -4.24 31.60
CA HIS A 696 -2.60 -3.76 31.00
C HIS A 696 -2.24 -2.56 30.11
N PRO A 697 -1.94 -2.75 28.83
CA PRO A 697 -1.64 -1.67 27.88
C PRO A 697 -2.91 -0.97 27.40
N ASN A 698 -2.74 0.12 26.65
CA ASN A 698 -3.87 0.71 25.94
C ASN A 698 -4.40 -0.33 24.95
N THR A 699 -5.70 -0.57 24.95
CA THR A 699 -6.32 -1.66 24.20
C THR A 699 -7.45 -1.12 23.34
N ALA A 700 -7.29 -1.19 22.02
CA ALA A 700 -8.40 -1.02 21.09
C ALA A 700 -9.22 -2.32 21.07
N PRO A 701 -10.55 -2.25 21.26
CA PRO A 701 -11.38 -3.45 21.29
C PRO A 701 -11.39 -4.19 19.95
N SER A 702 -11.79 -5.45 19.99
CA SER A 702 -12.17 -6.18 18.78
C SER A 702 -13.39 -5.56 18.14
N TYR A 703 -13.55 -5.74 16.83
CA TYR A 703 -14.73 -5.29 16.09
C TYR A 703 -15.05 -6.22 14.93
N ASP A 704 -16.28 -6.12 14.43
CA ASP A 704 -16.72 -6.73 13.18
C ASP A 704 -17.51 -5.74 12.30
N ARG A 705 -16.89 -5.29 11.21
CA ARG A 705 -17.52 -4.37 10.27
C ARG A 705 -18.16 -5.14 9.12
N TRP A 706 -19.43 -4.86 8.86
CA TRP A 706 -20.18 -5.45 7.75
C TRP A 706 -20.39 -4.47 6.61
N ASP A 707 -20.14 -4.91 5.38
CA ASP A 707 -20.33 -4.13 4.15
C ASP A 707 -21.28 -4.88 3.20
N ALA A 708 -22.04 -4.15 2.38
CA ALA A 708 -23.01 -4.71 1.45
C ALA A 708 -22.97 -4.00 0.08
N MET A 709 -23.44 -4.71 -0.94
CA MET A 709 -23.50 -4.21 -2.32
C MET A 709 -24.73 -4.77 -3.05
N VAL A 710 -25.34 -3.94 -3.89
CA VAL A 710 -26.25 -4.38 -4.96
C VAL A 710 -25.84 -3.68 -6.25
N SER A 711 -25.72 -4.43 -7.34
CA SER A 711 -25.47 -3.88 -8.67
C SER A 711 -26.51 -4.36 -9.69
N TYR A 712 -26.72 -3.50 -10.67
CA TYR A 712 -27.42 -3.80 -11.91
C TYR A 712 -26.48 -3.53 -13.08
N GLU A 713 -26.11 -4.57 -13.79
CA GLU A 713 -25.09 -4.58 -14.83
C GLU A 713 -25.74 -4.84 -16.19
N GLN A 714 -25.40 -3.98 -17.15
CA GLN A 714 -25.70 -4.12 -18.57
C GLN A 714 -24.38 -4.07 -19.35
N LYS A 715 -24.46 -4.35 -20.65
CA LYS A 715 -23.27 -4.41 -21.51
C LYS A 715 -22.44 -3.13 -21.50
N ASP A 716 -23.09 -1.98 -21.61
CA ASP A 716 -22.43 -0.68 -21.81
C ASP A 716 -22.53 0.22 -20.57
N TRP A 717 -23.23 -0.21 -19.52
CA TRP A 717 -23.38 0.57 -18.30
C TRP A 717 -23.71 -0.30 -17.08
N SER A 718 -23.35 0.17 -15.90
CA SER A 718 -23.75 -0.43 -14.63
C SER A 718 -24.11 0.62 -13.59
N VAL A 719 -24.96 0.24 -12.64
CA VAL A 719 -25.26 1.03 -11.44
C VAL A 719 -25.05 0.14 -10.23
N ARG A 720 -24.32 0.64 -9.22
CA ARG A 720 -23.99 -0.08 -8.00
C ARG A 720 -24.24 0.79 -6.78
N LEU A 721 -24.89 0.23 -5.77
CA LEU A 721 -25.01 0.83 -4.43
C LEU A 721 -24.16 0.01 -3.46
N ASN A 722 -23.18 0.67 -2.85
CA ASN A 722 -22.37 0.14 -1.76
C ASN A 722 -22.82 0.74 -0.43
N VAL A 723 -22.93 -0.10 0.60
CA VAL A 723 -23.18 0.32 1.99
C VAL A 723 -22.02 -0.18 2.83
N LYS A 724 -21.17 0.74 3.29
CA LYS A 724 -20.06 0.46 4.20
C LYS A 724 -20.53 0.59 5.64
N ASN A 725 -20.06 -0.29 6.53
CA ASN A 725 -20.43 -0.34 7.94
C ASN A 725 -21.96 -0.34 8.14
N VAL A 726 -22.64 -1.37 7.61
CA VAL A 726 -24.10 -1.53 7.57
C VAL A 726 -24.76 -1.34 8.93
N PHE A 727 -24.12 -1.80 9.99
CA PHE A 727 -24.64 -1.72 11.37
C PHE A 727 -24.25 -0.45 12.12
N ASP A 728 -23.45 0.43 11.49
CA ASP A 728 -23.03 1.73 12.06
C ASP A 728 -22.35 1.58 13.42
N GLU A 729 -21.49 0.56 13.51
CA GLU A 729 -20.69 0.31 14.68
C GLU A 729 -19.58 1.37 14.79
N VAL A 730 -19.38 1.90 16.00
CA VAL A 730 -18.18 2.66 16.32
C VAL A 730 -17.05 1.67 16.62
N TYR A 731 -16.09 1.60 15.71
CA TYR A 731 -14.91 0.75 15.86
C TYR A 731 -13.63 1.57 15.72
N TYR A 732 -12.51 1.03 16.17
CA TYR A 732 -11.20 1.67 16.11
C TYR A 732 -10.31 0.94 15.11
N ASP A 733 -10.14 1.52 13.93
CA ASP A 733 -9.51 0.85 12.79
C ASP A 733 -7.98 0.81 12.89
N ALA A 734 -7.39 1.90 13.36
CA ALA A 734 -5.95 2.02 13.58
C ALA A 734 -5.63 2.35 15.02
N ILE A 735 -4.41 2.00 15.46
CA ILE A 735 -3.90 2.31 16.80
C ILE A 735 -2.51 2.92 16.68
N TYR A 736 -2.22 3.92 17.50
CA TYR A 736 -0.83 4.34 17.65
C TYR A 736 -0.12 3.31 18.51
N ASP A 737 0.71 2.50 17.87
CA ASP A 737 1.33 1.32 18.45
C ASP A 737 2.20 1.63 19.67
N ASN A 738 2.80 2.82 19.74
CA ASN A 738 3.60 3.27 20.89
C ASN A 738 2.81 4.02 21.98
N GLY A 739 1.54 4.36 21.82
CA GLY A 739 1.03 5.52 22.56
C GLY A 739 -0.45 5.63 22.90
N PRO A 740 -0.93 6.89 23.09
CA PRO A 740 -2.14 7.16 23.87
C PRO A 740 -3.41 7.40 23.04
N PHE A 741 -3.45 7.00 21.78
CA PHE A 741 -4.65 7.18 20.94
C PHE A 741 -4.84 6.08 19.89
N SER A 742 -6.04 6.06 19.33
CA SER A 742 -6.49 5.19 18.24
C SER A 742 -7.27 6.00 17.22
N VAL A 743 -7.48 5.51 16.00
CA VAL A 743 -8.26 6.22 14.98
C VAL A 743 -9.57 5.48 14.78
N PRO A 744 -10.72 6.13 15.04
CA PRO A 744 -12.02 5.55 14.73
C PRO A 744 -12.14 5.23 13.24
N GLY A 745 -12.85 4.15 12.94
CA GLY A 745 -13.13 3.74 11.58
C GLY A 745 -14.16 4.61 10.89
N THR A 746 -14.45 4.28 9.63
CA THR A 746 -15.52 4.94 8.87
C THR A 746 -16.88 4.57 9.46
N GLY A 747 -17.72 5.57 9.72
CA GLY A 747 -19.14 5.38 10.04
C GLY A 747 -19.91 4.77 8.87
N ARG A 748 -21.21 4.57 9.03
CA ARG A 748 -22.04 4.05 7.94
C ARG A 748 -22.04 4.99 6.73
N GLN A 749 -21.65 4.48 5.58
CA GLN A 749 -21.55 5.26 4.34
C GLN A 749 -22.34 4.59 3.21
N PHE A 750 -23.14 5.37 2.49
CA PHE A 750 -23.85 4.91 1.29
C PHE A 750 -23.21 5.56 0.07
N ILE A 751 -22.81 4.76 -0.92
CA ILE A 751 -22.20 5.25 -2.16
C ILE A 751 -22.95 4.65 -3.35
N LEU A 752 -23.52 5.51 -4.18
CA LEU A 752 -24.12 5.17 -5.46
C LEU A 752 -23.12 5.47 -6.58
N THR A 753 -22.78 4.46 -7.34
CA THR A 753 -21.84 4.51 -8.46
C THR A 753 -22.56 4.18 -9.75
N SER A 754 -22.29 4.95 -10.81
CA SER A 754 -22.68 4.63 -12.18
C SER A 754 -21.43 4.55 -13.05
N GLU A 755 -21.35 3.53 -13.89
CA GLU A 755 -20.25 3.29 -14.81
C GLU A 755 -20.80 3.21 -16.24
N LEU A 756 -20.09 3.80 -17.18
CA LEU A 756 -20.32 3.70 -18.61
C LEU A 756 -19.09 3.08 -19.26
N THR A 757 -19.29 2.04 -20.07
CA THR A 757 -18.24 1.34 -20.83
C THR A 757 -18.54 1.40 -22.33
N PHE A 758 -17.55 1.72 -23.17
CA PHE A 758 -17.73 1.85 -24.62
C PHE A 758 -16.45 1.62 -25.42
#